data_AF-A0A0J7KQ48-F1
#
_entry.id   AF-A0A0J7KQ48-F1
#
_cell.length_a   1.000
_cell.length_b   1.000
_cell.length_c   1.000
_cell.angle_alpha   90.00
_cell.angle_beta   90.00
_cell.angle_gamma   90.00
#
_symmetry.space_group_name_H-M   'P 1'
#
loop_
_entity.id
_entity.type
_entity.pdbx_description
1 polymer ?
#
loop_
_entity_poly.entity_id
_entity_poly.type
_entity_poly.pdbx_seq_one_letter_code
_entity_poly.pdbx_strand_id
1 'polypeptide(L)'
;MVSTNPPIGAATLNRMRNTFCGVPKAEIERRTNALLQSMTIEELYAALLYMTQHQIGFDVSKECGQETLLNHLQNAFKVDNETHERVLEETKNLEPPELHLNIEVIEAKELVSKDSNGKSDPFCALYLESAPTRRYNTAVKTCTLSPVWEEHFELPLEDPENDVLCLEVWDFDAAETVPEKMNKVKDVKGIKGLVKLAKEIAVTATTGSHDNEFIGRCRIPLKDIPTTGHTMWYVLDKKNKSKRRGVVKLRLAFSAEHNAQVAAQEHRHLLRVLLLHEIETEKIEKYCWCGRWSGPAEALILQHSAQRGLLARNLALAQWVEYARIHQEHPLSFTVFNKLAIDLLRPMDSDLFSADETRLFWDATKKVLYSCLNSIRKIRRLILGDRNVMMQLSAILGILSSISSLKVPADVDLFPDKMYSWFPQFEDVKIDVLQGLEYTIIQSCAEWFEHIISNNSPETESDEDALRYHIKVIQLIRADLQKAIENYDKLFIRKINVPYARMLYIAYEKRISDMCMIIIEDVCARLKRIEVDSTDNAELSLGTTLFELYLTLQRYAVLGQVLCAEGQLEDMKIQKYHEWFRGGVAHWLDIAVYKALKRIDRAVEIDTLHAVDNSVQYSSSAVDTLTTFYQIKVFWTQLAWPDVEGSYTFIAKIIDDICKCSIAYADKMAEKAETTTELEQLSQSSVYEKKFTISTAWCFAINNIDYIRTSIAPLAKDLGLEEIVEALGEHKTQEEADRCQQTLELIIDNAADTVRNKIIELLEVVANKMAPAMNRYLMEGAELIDTVSNAMDRLLQYLDSNLTTLHDNLNEDNFNRVVLVIWEIMSQTLYELVNANLEKRRPPAFYSNLHRTLQTLIRFFNLGADETANVQVLGKIERLLKLHGLETAEVIHRYHQERLEEQKEIEEPIYGLVTVKAHFIDNSLNIQILNARNLRSMDSNGKCDAYIKIRLLPDEKFADIKTPKTHVQKETLFPLFDETFNIPLTPEQRAIENAIVAFEVKDKDFLRSRFIAEAFLPFSEIPDTEPETDFATLEQVHLKLSRPIKKSTDVIRALEHRKGDNQAMDFIAKLNTKANSK
;
A
#
# COMPACT_ATOMS: atom_id res chain seq x y z
N MET A 1 -31.12 -84.05 -46.49
CA MET A 1 -32.27 -83.84 -47.39
C MET A 1 -32.31 -82.34 -47.66
N VAL A 2 -31.62 -81.88 -48.71
CA VAL A 2 -32.14 -81.70 -50.09
C VAL A 2 -33.06 -80.47 -50.18
N SER A 3 -32.63 -79.51 -51.02
CA SER A 3 -33.45 -78.53 -51.78
C SER A 3 -33.97 -77.31 -50.98
N THR A 4 -33.88 -76.04 -51.41
CA THR A 4 -33.49 -75.43 -52.69
C THR A 4 -33.42 -73.90 -52.49
N ASN A 5 -32.34 -73.25 -52.94
CA ASN A 5 -32.33 -71.81 -53.22
C ASN A 5 -33.09 -71.55 -54.54
N PRO A 6 -33.85 -70.45 -54.68
CA PRO A 6 -34.33 -70.03 -55.99
C PRO A 6 -33.18 -69.35 -56.78
N PRO A 7 -33.20 -69.40 -58.11
CA PRO A 7 -32.13 -68.86 -58.94
C PRO A 7 -32.25 -67.35 -59.09
N ILE A 8 -31.10 -66.68 -59.09
CA ILE A 8 -30.94 -65.29 -59.52
C ILE A 8 -31.23 -65.27 -61.03
N GLY A 9 -32.40 -64.72 -61.38
CA GLY A 9 -32.83 -64.58 -62.76
C GLY A 9 -32.08 -63.46 -63.46
N ALA A 10 -31.31 -63.83 -64.49
CA ALA A 10 -30.81 -62.93 -65.51
C ALA A 10 -31.97 -62.19 -66.18
N ALA A 11 -32.04 -60.87 -66.02
CA ALA A 11 -32.91 -60.01 -66.83
C ALA A 11 -32.14 -59.59 -68.08
N THR A 12 -32.42 -60.30 -69.17
CA THR A 12 -31.93 -60.03 -70.52
C THR A 12 -32.44 -58.68 -71.01
N LEU A 13 -31.51 -57.77 -71.34
CA LEU A 13 -31.79 -56.50 -72.00
C LEU A 13 -32.28 -56.75 -73.44
N ASN A 14 -33.60 -56.79 -73.63
CA ASN A 14 -34.19 -56.64 -74.95
C ASN A 14 -34.25 -55.15 -75.32
N ARG A 15 -33.39 -54.76 -76.28
CA ARG A 15 -33.44 -53.46 -76.95
C ARG A 15 -34.79 -53.27 -77.65
N MET A 16 -35.56 -52.26 -77.23
CA MET A 16 -36.47 -51.53 -78.13
C MET A 16 -36.50 -50.04 -77.80
N ARG A 17 -36.57 -49.24 -78.86
CA ARG A 17 -36.48 -47.78 -78.92
C ARG A 17 -37.56 -47.07 -78.09
N ASN A 18 -37.13 -45.97 -77.45
CA ASN A 18 -37.86 -44.75 -77.07
C ASN A 18 -39.37 -44.86 -76.79
N THR A 19 -39.74 -44.80 -75.51
CA THR A 19 -40.74 -43.85 -74.96
C THR A 19 -40.60 -43.80 -73.43
N PHE A 20 -40.29 -42.63 -72.88
CA PHE A 20 -40.21 -42.36 -71.44
C PHE A 20 -41.61 -42.43 -70.82
N CYS A 21 -41.83 -43.37 -69.89
CA CYS A 21 -42.92 -43.31 -68.90
C CYS A 21 -42.26 -43.46 -67.52
N GLY A 22 -42.32 -42.40 -66.70
CA GLY A 22 -41.65 -42.34 -65.40
C GLY A 22 -42.16 -43.40 -64.42
N VAL A 23 -41.24 -44.00 -63.68
CA VAL A 23 -41.55 -44.84 -62.53
C VAL A 23 -42.08 -43.95 -61.39
N PRO A 24 -43.17 -44.31 -60.69
CA PRO A 24 -43.72 -43.50 -59.59
C PRO A 24 -42.69 -43.27 -58.46
N LYS A 25 -42.59 -42.03 -57.97
CA LYS A 25 -41.70 -41.60 -56.87
C LYS A 25 -41.80 -42.49 -55.62
N ALA A 26 -42.99 -43.02 -55.33
CA ALA A 26 -43.23 -43.94 -54.21
C ALA A 26 -42.57 -45.32 -54.38
N GLU A 27 -42.36 -45.78 -55.62
CA GLU A 27 -41.68 -47.05 -55.92
C GLU A 27 -40.16 -46.89 -55.77
N ILE A 28 -39.63 -45.71 -56.13
CA ILE A 28 -38.24 -45.31 -55.90
C ILE A 28 -38.00 -45.18 -54.40
N GLU A 29 -38.82 -44.43 -53.67
CA GLU A 29 -38.72 -44.27 -52.22
C GLU A 29 -38.87 -45.61 -51.47
N ARG A 30 -39.69 -46.55 -51.95
CA ARG A 30 -39.81 -47.89 -51.36
C ARG A 30 -38.56 -48.75 -51.61
N ARG A 31 -37.94 -48.65 -52.80
CA ARG A 31 -36.66 -49.30 -53.11
C ARG A 31 -35.50 -48.67 -52.34
N THR A 32 -35.49 -47.35 -52.18
CA THR A 32 -34.51 -46.61 -51.37
C THR A 32 -34.67 -46.94 -49.89
N ASN A 33 -35.89 -47.01 -49.36
CA ASN A 33 -36.15 -47.39 -47.95
C ASN A 33 -35.83 -48.87 -47.66
N ALA A 34 -35.93 -49.76 -48.65
CA ALA A 34 -35.48 -51.16 -48.52
C ALA A 34 -33.94 -51.27 -48.52
N LEU A 35 -33.23 -50.43 -49.28
CA LEU A 35 -31.76 -50.31 -49.26
C LEU A 35 -31.25 -49.60 -47.99
N LEU A 36 -32.02 -48.66 -47.44
CA LEU A 36 -31.67 -47.88 -46.25
C LEU A 36 -31.66 -48.70 -44.94
N GLN A 37 -32.16 -49.95 -44.93
CA GLN A 37 -32.20 -50.79 -43.72
C GLN A 37 -31.11 -51.85 -43.58
N SER A 38 -30.28 -52.13 -44.59
CA SER A 38 -29.08 -52.96 -44.40
C SER A 38 -28.20 -52.94 -45.65
N MET A 39 -27.30 -51.96 -45.77
CA MET A 39 -26.11 -52.23 -46.57
C MET A 39 -25.20 -53.11 -45.72
N THR A 40 -25.00 -54.35 -46.13
CA THR A 40 -24.12 -55.26 -45.39
C THR A 40 -22.66 -54.81 -45.54
N ILE A 41 -21.81 -55.08 -44.54
CA ILE A 41 -20.37 -54.78 -44.64
C ILE A 41 -19.75 -55.46 -45.87
N GLU A 42 -20.29 -56.62 -46.25
CA GLU A 42 -19.90 -57.38 -47.45
C GLU A 42 -20.31 -56.68 -48.76
N GLU A 43 -21.50 -56.06 -48.83
CA GLU A 43 -21.92 -55.25 -49.99
C GLU A 43 -21.04 -54.01 -50.18
N LEU A 44 -20.70 -53.31 -49.10
CA LEU A 44 -19.78 -52.17 -49.15
C LEU A 44 -18.38 -52.62 -49.60
N TYR A 45 -17.90 -53.74 -49.06
CA TYR A 45 -16.61 -54.31 -49.43
C TYR A 45 -16.57 -54.72 -50.91
N ALA A 46 -17.62 -55.37 -51.42
CA ALA A 46 -17.77 -55.70 -52.83
C ALA A 46 -17.79 -54.44 -53.71
N ALA A 47 -18.52 -53.40 -53.32
CA ALA A 47 -18.54 -52.13 -54.05
C ALA A 47 -17.15 -51.47 -54.11
N LEU A 48 -16.40 -51.48 -53.00
CA LEU A 48 -15.03 -50.94 -52.93
C LEU A 48 -14.04 -51.75 -53.77
N LEU A 49 -14.16 -53.09 -53.77
CA LEU A 49 -13.36 -53.97 -54.63
C LEU A 49 -13.67 -53.72 -56.10
N TYR A 50 -14.95 -53.64 -56.47
CA TYR A 50 -15.38 -53.30 -57.83
C TYR A 50 -14.80 -51.96 -58.29
N MET A 51 -14.84 -50.90 -57.45
CA MET A 51 -14.26 -49.59 -57.77
C MET A 51 -12.73 -49.61 -57.88
N THR A 52 -12.06 -50.40 -57.04
CA THR A 52 -10.60 -50.57 -57.08
C THR A 52 -10.16 -51.34 -58.33
N GLN A 53 -11.00 -52.25 -58.82
CA GLN A 53 -10.79 -53.00 -60.07
C GLN A 53 -11.12 -52.20 -61.33
N HIS A 54 -12.21 -51.45 -61.30
CA HIS A 54 -12.69 -50.60 -62.38
C HIS A 54 -12.27 -49.15 -62.11
N GLN A 55 -10.96 -48.90 -62.10
CA GLN A 55 -10.45 -47.55 -61.86
C GLN A 55 -10.93 -46.58 -62.94
N ILE A 56 -11.62 -45.53 -62.49
CA ILE A 56 -12.12 -44.46 -63.33
C ILE A 56 -11.10 -43.30 -63.29
N GLY A 57 -10.49 -42.98 -64.44
CA GLY A 57 -9.40 -42.02 -64.60
C GLY A 57 -8.05 -42.69 -64.93
N PHE A 58 -6.97 -41.90 -65.01
CA PHE A 58 -5.67 -42.40 -65.49
C PHE A 58 -4.63 -42.38 -64.38
N ASP A 59 -3.94 -43.48 -64.10
CA ASP A 59 -2.88 -43.49 -63.08
C ASP A 59 -1.60 -42.82 -63.63
N VAL A 60 -1.56 -41.49 -63.54
CA VAL A 60 -0.46 -40.66 -64.05
C VAL A 60 0.80 -40.78 -63.16
N SER A 61 0.65 -41.15 -61.87
CA SER A 61 1.75 -41.13 -60.88
C SER A 61 2.31 -42.50 -60.49
N LYS A 62 1.55 -43.61 -60.64
CA LYS A 62 1.93 -44.98 -60.21
C LYS A 62 2.37 -45.09 -58.75
N GLU A 63 1.87 -44.23 -57.87
CA GLU A 63 2.33 -44.17 -56.47
C GLU A 63 1.84 -45.35 -55.61
N CYS A 64 0.68 -45.94 -55.91
CA CYS A 64 0.15 -47.10 -55.20
C CYS A 64 -0.45 -48.13 -56.17
N GLY A 65 0.12 -49.34 -56.22
CA GLY A 65 -0.36 -50.40 -57.09
C GLY A 65 -1.72 -50.93 -56.66
N GLN A 66 -2.55 -51.34 -57.63
CA GLN A 66 -3.88 -51.91 -57.39
C GLN A 66 -3.86 -53.07 -56.38
N GLU A 67 -2.86 -53.96 -56.44
CA GLU A 67 -2.68 -55.07 -55.49
C GLU A 67 -2.48 -54.58 -54.04
N THR A 68 -1.76 -53.48 -53.85
CA THR A 68 -1.56 -52.87 -52.52
C THR A 68 -2.87 -52.32 -51.96
N LEU A 69 -3.70 -51.70 -52.80
CA LEU A 69 -5.01 -51.19 -52.40
C LEU A 69 -5.98 -52.31 -52.02
N LEU A 70 -6.02 -53.39 -52.81
CA LEU A 70 -6.86 -54.56 -52.55
C LEU A 70 -6.46 -55.26 -51.24
N ASN A 71 -5.15 -55.47 -51.03
CA ASN A 71 -4.63 -56.04 -49.78
C ASN A 71 -4.95 -55.14 -48.56
N HIS A 72 -4.86 -53.82 -48.72
CA HIS A 72 -5.20 -52.89 -47.64
C HIS A 72 -6.69 -52.94 -47.30
N LEU A 73 -7.58 -52.96 -48.29
CA LEU A 73 -9.03 -53.13 -48.08
C LEU A 73 -9.35 -54.44 -47.37
N GLN A 74 -8.74 -55.55 -47.79
CA GLN A 74 -8.98 -56.85 -47.17
C GLN A 74 -8.61 -56.84 -45.67
N ASN A 75 -7.44 -56.29 -45.35
CA ASN A 75 -6.97 -56.18 -43.97
C ASN A 75 -7.85 -55.23 -43.13
N ALA A 76 -8.26 -54.09 -43.70
CA ALA A 76 -9.09 -53.10 -43.00
C ALA A 76 -10.49 -53.64 -42.68
N PHE A 77 -11.11 -54.36 -43.62
CA PHE A 77 -12.42 -54.98 -43.42
C PHE A 77 -12.34 -56.31 -42.65
N LYS A 78 -11.12 -56.81 -42.37
CA LYS A 78 -10.87 -58.09 -41.68
C LYS A 78 -11.56 -59.28 -42.37
N VAL A 79 -11.55 -59.27 -43.71
CA VAL A 79 -12.16 -60.31 -44.55
C VAL A 79 -11.18 -61.45 -44.79
N ASP A 80 -11.63 -62.69 -44.61
CA ASP A 80 -10.80 -63.87 -44.86
C ASP A 80 -10.48 -64.06 -46.35
N ASN A 81 -9.42 -64.81 -46.66
CA ASN A 81 -8.95 -64.99 -48.04
C ASN A 81 -9.99 -65.66 -48.95
N GLU A 82 -10.77 -66.62 -48.44
CA GLU A 82 -11.77 -67.34 -49.25
C GLU A 82 -12.89 -66.39 -49.69
N THR A 83 -13.38 -65.57 -48.77
CA THR A 83 -14.37 -64.53 -49.06
C THR A 83 -13.81 -63.44 -49.98
N HIS A 84 -12.56 -62.99 -49.76
CA HIS A 84 -11.92 -62.00 -50.64
C HIS A 84 -11.81 -62.49 -52.08
N GLU A 85 -11.29 -63.70 -52.30
CA GLU A 85 -11.11 -64.27 -53.65
C GLU A 85 -12.45 -64.44 -54.38
N ARG A 86 -13.49 -64.90 -53.68
CA ARG A 86 -14.84 -65.03 -54.25
C ARG A 86 -15.37 -63.69 -54.75
N VAL A 87 -15.38 -62.67 -53.86
CA VAL A 87 -15.93 -61.35 -54.18
C VAL A 87 -15.07 -60.63 -55.24
N LEU A 88 -13.75 -60.83 -55.22
CA LEU A 88 -12.83 -60.27 -56.20
C LEU A 88 -13.11 -60.81 -57.62
N GLU A 89 -13.42 -62.10 -57.76
CA GLU A 89 -13.76 -62.69 -59.06
C GLU A 89 -15.17 -62.30 -59.52
N GLU A 90 -16.14 -62.21 -58.61
CA GLU A 90 -17.49 -61.74 -58.91
C GLU A 90 -17.47 -60.29 -59.44
N THR A 91 -16.73 -59.41 -58.77
CA THR A 91 -16.65 -57.99 -59.13
C THR A 91 -15.90 -57.75 -60.44
N LYS A 92 -14.88 -58.57 -60.76
CA LYS A 92 -14.10 -58.49 -62.01
C LYS A 92 -14.93 -58.76 -63.27
N ASN A 93 -16.00 -59.54 -63.13
CA ASN A 93 -16.86 -59.94 -64.25
C ASN A 93 -18.05 -58.99 -64.49
N LEU A 94 -18.15 -57.89 -63.74
CA LEU A 94 -19.19 -56.88 -63.91
C LEU A 94 -18.85 -55.89 -65.03
N GLU A 95 -19.88 -55.32 -65.68
CA GLU A 95 -19.68 -54.31 -66.73
C GLU A 95 -19.10 -53.00 -66.14
N PRO A 96 -18.22 -52.29 -66.88
CA PRO A 96 -17.68 -51.01 -66.44
C PRO A 96 -18.77 -49.93 -66.39
N PRO A 97 -18.68 -48.97 -65.46
CA PRO A 97 -19.73 -47.98 -65.25
C PRO A 97 -19.74 -46.88 -66.33
N GLU A 98 -20.90 -46.25 -66.56
CA GLU A 98 -21.01 -45.08 -67.43
C GLU A 98 -20.28 -43.87 -66.82
N LEU A 99 -19.38 -43.28 -67.59
CA LEU A 99 -18.43 -42.27 -67.11
C LEU A 99 -18.96 -40.85 -67.30
N HIS A 100 -18.76 -40.03 -66.28
CA HIS A 100 -19.04 -38.60 -66.29
C HIS A 100 -17.79 -37.82 -65.91
N LEU A 101 -17.60 -36.65 -66.51
CA LEU A 101 -16.57 -35.68 -66.15
C LEU A 101 -17.18 -34.61 -65.25
N ASN A 102 -16.73 -34.57 -64.00
CA ASN A 102 -17.06 -33.53 -63.04
C ASN A 102 -16.07 -32.36 -63.17
N ILE A 103 -16.63 -31.17 -63.32
CA ILE A 103 -15.86 -29.94 -63.52
C ILE A 103 -16.38 -28.91 -62.53
N GLU A 104 -15.53 -28.49 -61.60
CA GLU A 104 -15.78 -27.32 -60.77
C GLU A 104 -14.94 -26.15 -61.27
N VAL A 105 -15.61 -25.09 -61.73
CA VAL A 105 -14.98 -23.84 -62.14
C VAL A 105 -14.88 -22.96 -60.90
N ILE A 106 -13.69 -22.90 -60.29
CA ILE A 106 -13.50 -22.27 -58.97
C ILE A 106 -13.31 -20.76 -59.14
N GLU A 107 -12.18 -20.36 -59.72
CA GLU A 107 -11.81 -18.95 -59.84
C GLU A 107 -10.91 -18.74 -61.07
N ALA A 108 -10.84 -17.50 -61.57
CA ALA A 108 -9.78 -17.08 -62.49
C ALA A 108 -9.01 -15.89 -61.91
N LYS A 109 -7.78 -15.69 -62.38
CA LYS A 109 -6.91 -14.58 -61.98
C LYS A 109 -6.20 -14.02 -63.20
N GLU A 110 -5.85 -12.73 -63.10
CA GLU A 110 -5.05 -12.02 -64.10
C GLU A 110 -5.69 -12.03 -65.50
N LEU A 111 -7.02 -12.00 -65.58
CA LEU A 111 -7.72 -11.92 -66.86
C LEU A 111 -7.37 -10.62 -67.60
N VAL A 112 -7.41 -10.67 -68.92
CA VAL A 112 -7.18 -9.48 -69.75
C VAL A 112 -8.45 -8.63 -69.78
N SER A 113 -8.31 -7.36 -69.42
CA SER A 113 -9.40 -6.40 -69.50
C SER A 113 -9.90 -6.21 -70.92
N LYS A 114 -11.22 -6.33 -71.06
CA LYS A 114 -11.94 -6.11 -72.31
C LYS A 114 -12.90 -4.92 -72.23
N ASP A 115 -13.25 -4.44 -71.04
CA ASP A 115 -14.02 -3.21 -70.95
C ASP A 115 -13.14 -1.96 -70.99
N SER A 116 -13.74 -0.85 -71.41
CA SER A 116 -13.15 0.50 -71.38
C SER A 116 -12.82 0.99 -69.96
N ASN A 117 -13.46 0.43 -68.92
CA ASN A 117 -13.18 0.69 -67.50
C ASN A 117 -11.86 0.02 -67.00
N GLY A 118 -11.21 -0.79 -67.85
CA GLY A 118 -9.99 -1.54 -67.49
C GLY A 118 -10.24 -2.85 -66.72
N LYS A 119 -11.47 -3.36 -66.73
CA LYS A 119 -11.92 -4.65 -66.18
C LYS A 119 -12.60 -5.49 -67.29
N SER A 120 -13.35 -6.50 -66.89
CA SER A 120 -14.14 -7.41 -67.73
C SER A 120 -15.36 -7.89 -66.93
N ASP A 121 -16.36 -8.38 -67.63
CA ASP A 121 -17.53 -9.09 -67.12
C ASP A 121 -17.43 -10.60 -67.49
N PRO A 122 -16.47 -11.36 -66.93
CA PRO A 122 -16.16 -12.70 -67.41
C PRO A 122 -17.22 -13.78 -67.08
N PHE A 123 -17.43 -14.69 -68.04
CA PHE A 123 -18.05 -16.01 -67.84
C PHE A 123 -17.27 -17.11 -68.58
N CYS A 124 -17.38 -18.35 -68.11
CA CYS A 124 -16.76 -19.51 -68.72
C CYS A 124 -17.80 -20.29 -69.54
N ALA A 125 -17.40 -20.78 -70.71
CA ALA A 125 -18.13 -21.74 -71.53
C ALA A 125 -17.29 -23.01 -71.66
N LEU A 126 -17.83 -24.16 -71.23
CA LEU A 126 -17.16 -25.45 -71.22
C LEU A 126 -17.89 -26.46 -72.10
N TYR A 127 -17.13 -27.31 -72.80
CA TYR A 127 -17.63 -28.37 -73.67
C TYR A 127 -16.55 -29.41 -73.96
N LEU A 128 -16.96 -30.62 -74.37
CA LEU A 128 -16.06 -31.66 -74.85
C LEU A 128 -15.78 -31.51 -76.35
N GLU A 129 -14.54 -31.77 -76.78
CA GLU A 129 -14.16 -31.64 -78.19
C GLU A 129 -14.92 -32.63 -79.10
N SER A 130 -15.26 -33.81 -78.59
CA SER A 130 -16.14 -34.78 -79.26
C SER A 130 -17.58 -34.27 -79.47
N ALA A 131 -18.06 -33.38 -78.60
CA ALA A 131 -19.44 -32.87 -78.58
C ALA A 131 -19.49 -31.33 -78.47
N PRO A 132 -18.97 -30.58 -79.46
CA PRO A 132 -18.77 -29.13 -79.35
C PRO A 132 -20.06 -28.29 -79.29
N THR A 133 -21.20 -28.91 -79.62
CA THR A 133 -22.54 -28.29 -79.55
C THR A 133 -23.14 -28.35 -78.15
N ARG A 134 -22.65 -29.22 -77.25
CA ARG A 134 -23.09 -29.32 -75.85
C ARG A 134 -22.23 -28.40 -74.97
N ARG A 135 -22.63 -27.13 -74.87
CA ARG A 135 -21.92 -26.10 -74.10
C ARG A 135 -22.62 -25.80 -72.78
N TYR A 136 -21.85 -25.67 -71.70
CA TYR A 136 -22.31 -25.26 -70.38
C TYR A 136 -21.64 -23.94 -70.01
N ASN A 137 -22.40 -23.00 -69.46
CA ASN A 137 -21.90 -21.66 -69.14
C ASN A 137 -22.01 -21.40 -67.64
N THR A 138 -21.01 -20.73 -67.08
CA THR A 138 -21.09 -20.19 -65.71
C THR A 138 -21.92 -18.92 -65.65
N ALA A 139 -22.24 -18.45 -64.44
CA ALA A 139 -22.73 -17.10 -64.24
C ALA A 139 -21.70 -16.04 -64.66
N VAL A 140 -22.20 -14.87 -65.08
CA VAL A 140 -21.38 -13.69 -65.39
C VAL A 140 -20.97 -13.00 -64.09
N LYS A 141 -19.68 -12.65 -63.96
CA LYS A 141 -19.16 -11.90 -62.81
C LYS A 141 -18.76 -10.51 -63.26
N THR A 142 -19.36 -9.46 -62.69
CA THR A 142 -19.18 -8.10 -63.21
C THR A 142 -17.90 -7.41 -62.73
N CYS A 143 -17.33 -6.57 -63.59
CA CYS A 143 -16.24 -5.62 -63.33
C CYS A 143 -15.01 -6.20 -62.61
N THR A 144 -14.60 -7.42 -62.95
CA THR A 144 -13.50 -8.12 -62.29
C THR A 144 -12.54 -8.80 -63.26
N LEU A 145 -11.25 -8.83 -62.90
CA LEU A 145 -10.21 -9.63 -63.58
C LEU A 145 -9.81 -10.88 -62.78
N SER A 146 -10.43 -11.05 -61.61
CA SER A 146 -10.23 -12.18 -60.72
C SER A 146 -11.59 -12.72 -60.26
N PRO A 147 -12.42 -13.23 -61.17
CA PRO A 147 -13.75 -13.76 -60.84
C PRO A 147 -13.67 -15.04 -59.99
N VAL A 148 -14.65 -15.22 -59.12
CA VAL A 148 -14.89 -16.45 -58.35
C VAL A 148 -16.30 -16.95 -58.69
N TRP A 149 -16.39 -18.18 -59.21
CA TRP A 149 -17.64 -18.81 -59.63
C TRP A 149 -18.10 -19.87 -58.63
N GLU A 150 -17.23 -20.82 -58.28
CA GLU A 150 -17.56 -21.99 -57.45
C GLU A 150 -18.76 -22.78 -58.02
N GLU A 151 -18.81 -22.91 -59.35
CA GLU A 151 -19.90 -23.57 -60.07
C GLU A 151 -19.49 -24.95 -60.57
N HIS A 152 -20.41 -25.91 -60.47
CA HIS A 152 -20.17 -27.33 -60.76
C HIS A 152 -20.95 -27.79 -61.99
N PHE A 153 -20.31 -28.58 -62.84
CA PHE A 153 -20.87 -29.15 -64.06
C PHE A 153 -20.51 -30.62 -64.17
N GLU A 154 -21.45 -31.41 -64.71
CA GLU A 154 -21.30 -32.84 -64.96
C GLU A 154 -21.53 -33.10 -66.45
N LEU A 155 -20.53 -33.66 -67.13
CA LEU A 155 -20.56 -33.90 -68.57
C LEU A 155 -20.47 -35.40 -68.86
N PRO A 156 -21.44 -36.01 -69.57
CA PRO A 156 -21.39 -37.43 -69.92
C PRO A 156 -20.26 -37.71 -70.91
N LEU A 157 -19.55 -38.82 -70.74
CA LEU A 157 -18.40 -39.23 -71.56
C LEU A 157 -18.71 -40.51 -72.36
N GLU A 158 -18.38 -40.49 -73.65
CA GLU A 158 -18.47 -41.66 -74.53
C GLU A 158 -17.08 -42.28 -74.83
N ASP A 159 -16.01 -41.47 -74.89
CA ASP A 159 -14.62 -41.91 -75.10
C ASP A 159 -13.64 -41.11 -74.22
N PRO A 160 -13.35 -41.57 -72.97
CA PRO A 160 -12.48 -40.85 -72.04
C PRO A 160 -10.99 -40.85 -72.44
N GLU A 161 -10.54 -41.79 -73.29
CA GLU A 161 -9.11 -41.93 -73.63
C GLU A 161 -8.62 -40.85 -74.60
N ASN A 162 -9.49 -40.41 -75.50
CA ASN A 162 -9.10 -39.53 -76.61
C ASN A 162 -9.72 -38.12 -76.56
N ASP A 163 -10.71 -37.88 -75.69
CA ASP A 163 -11.42 -36.60 -75.65
C ASP A 163 -10.65 -35.50 -74.88
N VAL A 164 -11.04 -34.25 -75.11
CA VAL A 164 -10.40 -33.05 -74.57
C VAL A 164 -11.46 -32.09 -74.04
N LEU A 165 -11.36 -31.73 -72.77
CA LEU A 165 -12.18 -30.66 -72.20
C LEU A 165 -11.70 -29.30 -72.72
N CYS A 166 -12.58 -28.57 -73.39
CA CYS A 166 -12.36 -27.21 -73.82
C CYS A 166 -13.10 -26.24 -72.89
N LEU A 167 -12.37 -25.31 -72.28
CA LEU A 167 -12.94 -24.20 -71.53
C LEU A 167 -12.53 -22.87 -72.17
N GLU A 168 -13.52 -22.04 -72.47
CA GLU A 168 -13.39 -20.73 -73.07
C GLU A 168 -13.88 -19.66 -72.09
N VAL A 169 -13.08 -18.63 -71.84
CA VAL A 169 -13.48 -17.46 -71.03
C VAL A 169 -13.85 -16.32 -71.97
N TRP A 170 -15.04 -15.77 -71.75
CA TRP A 170 -15.66 -14.72 -72.55
C TRP A 170 -15.99 -13.53 -71.66
N ASP A 171 -15.91 -12.35 -72.24
CA ASP A 171 -16.42 -11.11 -71.67
C ASP A 171 -17.88 -10.94 -72.09
N PHE A 172 -18.78 -10.75 -71.15
CA PHE A 172 -20.19 -10.51 -71.45
C PHE A 172 -20.41 -9.03 -71.78
N ASP A 173 -20.83 -8.76 -73.02
CA ASP A 173 -21.13 -7.41 -73.49
C ASP A 173 -22.64 -7.18 -73.48
N ALA A 174 -23.12 -6.34 -72.56
CA ALA A 174 -24.54 -5.97 -72.54
C ALA A 174 -24.94 -5.18 -73.80
N ALA A 175 -26.18 -5.38 -74.26
CA ALA A 175 -26.73 -4.64 -75.40
C ALA A 175 -27.03 -3.18 -75.01
N GLU A 176 -26.09 -2.29 -75.31
CA GLU A 176 -26.17 -0.86 -74.94
C GLU A 176 -26.26 0.05 -76.17
N THR A 177 -27.12 1.06 -76.10
CA THR A 177 -27.28 2.06 -77.16
C THR A 177 -26.11 3.05 -77.21
N VAL A 178 -25.90 3.71 -78.35
CA VAL A 178 -24.83 4.73 -78.53
C VAL A 178 -24.87 5.84 -77.45
N PRO A 179 -26.03 6.39 -77.06
CA PRO A 179 -26.10 7.38 -75.97
C PRO A 179 -25.64 6.83 -74.61
N GLU A 180 -25.98 5.58 -74.30
CA GLU A 180 -25.58 4.91 -73.04
C GLU A 180 -24.06 4.72 -72.99
N LYS A 181 -23.42 4.31 -74.09
CA LYS A 181 -21.96 4.20 -74.19
C LYS A 181 -21.25 5.56 -74.14
N MET A 182 -21.83 6.64 -74.69
CA MET A 182 -21.23 7.98 -74.58
C MET A 182 -21.21 8.50 -73.14
N ASN A 183 -22.19 8.12 -72.31
CA ASN A 183 -22.21 8.51 -70.90
C ASN A 183 -21.06 7.88 -70.09
N LYS A 184 -20.56 6.71 -70.52
CA LYS A 184 -19.45 5.98 -69.89
C LYS A 184 -18.07 6.59 -70.12
N VAL A 185 -17.93 7.66 -70.93
CA VAL A 185 -16.64 8.38 -71.13
C VAL A 185 -16.04 8.84 -69.80
N LYS A 186 -16.87 9.11 -68.78
CA LYS A 186 -16.43 9.53 -67.44
C LYS A 186 -15.73 8.42 -66.64
N ASP A 187 -16.00 7.15 -66.95
CA ASP A 187 -15.54 5.97 -66.20
C ASP A 187 -14.32 5.28 -66.84
N VAL A 188 -13.81 5.85 -67.93
CA VAL A 188 -12.72 5.28 -68.72
C VAL A 188 -11.35 5.52 -68.07
N LYS A 189 -10.58 4.44 -67.85
CA LYS A 189 -9.22 4.54 -67.32
C LYS A 189 -8.16 4.63 -68.42
N GLY A 190 -7.60 5.83 -68.57
CA GLY A 190 -6.40 6.10 -69.38
C GLY A 190 -6.63 6.09 -70.91
N ILE A 191 -5.58 6.46 -71.65
CA ILE A 191 -5.63 6.68 -73.11
C ILE A 191 -6.06 5.41 -73.87
N LYS A 192 -5.65 4.22 -73.40
CA LYS A 192 -6.05 2.94 -74.01
C LYS A 192 -7.53 2.63 -73.86
N GLY A 193 -8.14 3.00 -72.73
CA GLY A 193 -9.59 2.84 -72.51
C GLY A 193 -10.41 3.76 -73.42
N LEU A 194 -9.94 5.00 -73.65
CA LEU A 194 -10.65 5.96 -74.52
C LEU A 194 -10.65 5.50 -75.98
N VAL A 195 -9.51 4.98 -76.45
CA VAL A 195 -9.40 4.36 -77.78
C VAL A 195 -10.32 3.14 -77.91
N LYS A 196 -10.54 2.39 -76.82
CA LYS A 196 -11.41 1.22 -76.82
C LYS A 196 -12.89 1.60 -76.86
N LEU A 197 -13.31 2.54 -76.00
CA LEU A 197 -14.67 3.08 -76.00
C LEU A 197 -15.05 3.71 -77.36
N ALA A 198 -14.12 4.43 -78.00
CA ALA A 198 -14.36 4.99 -79.33
C ALA A 198 -14.59 3.90 -80.40
N LYS A 199 -13.87 2.78 -80.31
CA LYS A 199 -14.09 1.62 -81.19
C LYS A 199 -15.43 0.94 -80.90
N GLU A 200 -15.78 0.76 -79.64
CA GLU A 200 -17.07 0.18 -79.23
C GLU A 200 -18.26 1.02 -79.72
N ILE A 201 -18.19 2.36 -79.56
CA ILE A 201 -19.22 3.28 -80.07
C ILE A 201 -19.31 3.20 -81.59
N ALA A 202 -18.18 3.15 -82.30
CA ALA A 202 -18.16 3.03 -83.76
C ALA A 202 -18.78 1.71 -84.24
N VAL A 203 -18.49 0.59 -83.58
CA VAL A 203 -19.08 -0.72 -83.90
C VAL A 203 -20.59 -0.71 -83.62
N THR A 204 -21.02 -0.25 -82.44
CA THR A 204 -22.45 -0.16 -82.10
C THR A 204 -23.23 0.74 -83.06
N ALA A 205 -22.64 1.85 -83.52
CA ALA A 205 -23.27 2.76 -84.49
C ALA A 205 -23.35 2.18 -85.92
N THR A 206 -22.49 1.22 -86.28
CA THR A 206 -22.41 0.68 -87.66
C THR A 206 -23.08 -0.66 -87.84
N THR A 207 -23.05 -1.55 -86.84
CA THR A 207 -23.55 -2.93 -86.98
C THR A 207 -24.75 -3.23 -86.10
N GLY A 208 -25.03 -2.44 -85.06
CA GLY A 208 -26.07 -2.74 -84.07
C GLY A 208 -25.87 -4.08 -83.33
N SER A 209 -24.72 -4.75 -83.50
CA SER A 209 -24.40 -6.05 -82.91
C SER A 209 -23.67 -5.88 -81.58
N HIS A 210 -24.01 -6.74 -80.62
CA HIS A 210 -23.38 -6.87 -79.31
C HIS A 210 -22.87 -8.31 -79.18
N ASP A 211 -21.61 -8.52 -79.57
CA ASP A 211 -20.99 -9.84 -79.55
C ASP A 211 -19.99 -9.93 -78.40
N ASN A 212 -20.21 -10.90 -77.49
CA ASN A 212 -19.32 -11.17 -76.36
C ASN A 212 -17.85 -11.31 -76.80
N GLU A 213 -16.94 -10.60 -76.14
CA GLU A 213 -15.51 -10.64 -76.50
C GLU A 213 -14.78 -11.88 -75.93
N PHE A 214 -14.17 -12.69 -76.78
CA PHE A 214 -13.31 -13.80 -76.35
C PHE A 214 -12.04 -13.33 -75.60
N ILE A 215 -11.82 -13.84 -74.38
CA ILE A 215 -10.64 -13.55 -73.53
C ILE A 215 -9.53 -14.57 -73.78
N GLY A 216 -9.82 -15.86 -73.60
CA GLY A 216 -8.86 -16.95 -73.74
C GLY A 216 -9.49 -18.33 -73.56
N ARG A 217 -8.77 -19.39 -73.94
CA ARG A 217 -9.21 -20.79 -73.77
C ARG A 217 -8.11 -21.66 -73.20
N CYS A 218 -8.48 -22.72 -72.49
CA CYS A 218 -7.61 -23.84 -72.17
C CYS A 218 -8.19 -25.15 -72.73
N ARG A 219 -7.31 -26.06 -73.12
CA ARG A 219 -7.63 -27.40 -73.62
C ARG A 219 -6.97 -28.41 -72.71
N ILE A 220 -7.74 -29.34 -72.15
CA ILE A 220 -7.31 -30.23 -71.10
C ILE A 220 -7.57 -31.66 -71.58
N PRO A 221 -6.53 -32.41 -71.98
CA PRO A 221 -6.69 -33.81 -72.34
C PRO A 221 -7.22 -34.61 -71.16
N LEU A 222 -8.26 -35.41 -71.37
CA LEU A 222 -8.88 -36.18 -70.27
C LEU A 222 -7.93 -37.26 -69.71
N LYS A 223 -7.04 -37.80 -70.55
CA LYS A 223 -5.98 -38.73 -70.16
C LYS A 223 -4.99 -38.22 -69.11
N ASP A 224 -4.93 -36.90 -68.91
CA ASP A 224 -4.01 -36.26 -67.96
C ASP A 224 -4.68 -36.08 -66.57
N ILE A 225 -5.93 -36.52 -66.40
CA ILE A 225 -6.68 -36.43 -65.14
C ILE A 225 -6.50 -37.74 -64.34
N PRO A 226 -6.00 -37.67 -63.09
CA PRO A 226 -5.75 -38.85 -62.27
C PRO A 226 -7.05 -39.48 -61.77
N THR A 227 -6.97 -40.76 -61.36
CA THR A 227 -8.09 -41.52 -60.78
C THR A 227 -8.65 -40.90 -59.50
N THR A 228 -7.83 -40.11 -58.79
CA THR A 228 -8.21 -39.33 -57.59
C THR A 228 -8.78 -37.95 -57.93
N GLY A 229 -8.78 -37.56 -59.21
CA GLY A 229 -9.04 -36.19 -59.65
C GLY A 229 -7.96 -35.20 -59.20
N HIS A 230 -8.03 -33.97 -59.69
CA HIS A 230 -7.08 -32.92 -59.29
C HIS A 230 -7.66 -31.52 -59.34
N THR A 231 -7.05 -30.62 -58.58
CA THR A 231 -7.33 -29.17 -58.65
C THR A 231 -6.09 -28.46 -59.17
N MET A 232 -6.17 -27.84 -60.35
CA MET A 232 -5.03 -27.20 -61.02
C MET A 232 -5.38 -25.84 -61.61
N TRP A 233 -4.36 -25.00 -61.76
CA TRP A 233 -4.43 -23.76 -62.53
C TRP A 233 -4.07 -24.03 -63.99
N TYR A 234 -4.98 -23.66 -64.89
CA TYR A 234 -4.81 -23.77 -66.33
C TYR A 234 -4.57 -22.40 -66.95
N VAL A 235 -3.60 -22.33 -67.86
CA VAL A 235 -3.26 -21.10 -68.58
C VAL A 235 -4.24 -20.87 -69.73
N LEU A 236 -4.71 -19.63 -69.88
CA LEU A 236 -5.61 -19.22 -70.96
C LEU A 236 -4.83 -18.67 -72.15
N ASP A 237 -5.08 -19.26 -73.33
CA ASP A 237 -4.42 -18.93 -74.60
C ASP A 237 -5.41 -18.42 -75.67
N LYS A 238 -4.90 -17.73 -76.70
CA LYS A 238 -5.67 -17.32 -77.89
C LYS A 238 -5.05 -17.94 -79.14
N LYS A 239 -5.91 -18.50 -80.01
CA LYS A 239 -5.67 -19.35 -81.22
C LYS A 239 -4.42 -19.12 -82.09
N ASN A 240 -3.57 -18.10 -81.92
CA ASN A 240 -2.33 -17.87 -82.70
C ASN A 240 -1.22 -17.01 -82.02
N LYS A 241 -1.20 -16.78 -80.69
CA LYS A 241 -0.08 -16.05 -80.01
C LYS A 241 0.21 -16.56 -78.59
N SER A 242 1.49 -16.76 -78.27
CA SER A 242 2.04 -17.22 -76.97
C SER A 242 2.03 -16.18 -75.84
N LYS A 243 0.96 -15.39 -75.70
CA LYS A 243 0.86 -14.36 -74.66
C LYS A 243 -0.23 -14.73 -73.66
N ARG A 244 0.18 -15.09 -72.43
CA ARG A 244 -0.68 -15.45 -71.27
C ARG A 244 -1.83 -14.45 -71.12
N ARG A 245 -3.08 -14.95 -71.11
CA ARG A 245 -4.31 -14.14 -70.99
C ARG A 245 -5.03 -14.26 -69.64
N GLY A 246 -4.32 -14.80 -68.65
CA GLY A 246 -4.83 -15.13 -67.33
C GLY A 246 -4.73 -16.63 -67.06
N VAL A 247 -5.21 -17.04 -65.89
CA VAL A 247 -5.30 -18.44 -65.48
C VAL A 247 -6.66 -18.72 -64.88
N VAL A 248 -7.16 -19.94 -65.06
CA VAL A 248 -8.40 -20.44 -64.46
C VAL A 248 -8.10 -21.66 -63.60
N LYS A 249 -8.65 -21.70 -62.40
CA LYS A 249 -8.52 -22.81 -61.46
C LYS A 249 -9.72 -23.73 -61.62
N LEU A 250 -9.45 -24.98 -61.96
CA LEU A 250 -10.48 -26.00 -62.13
C LEU A 250 -10.18 -27.19 -61.22
N ARG A 251 -11.24 -27.79 -60.69
CA ARG A 251 -11.17 -29.13 -60.12
C ARG A 251 -11.85 -30.10 -61.07
N LEU A 252 -11.11 -31.12 -61.49
CA LEU A 252 -11.55 -32.13 -62.45
C LEU A 252 -11.50 -33.50 -61.80
N ALA A 253 -12.55 -34.29 -61.98
CA ALA A 253 -12.61 -35.67 -61.54
C ALA A 253 -13.55 -36.45 -62.45
N PHE A 254 -13.34 -37.75 -62.55
CA PHE A 254 -14.28 -38.65 -63.22
C PHE A 254 -15.19 -39.30 -62.18
N SER A 255 -16.48 -39.45 -62.49
CA SER A 255 -17.45 -40.20 -61.68
C SER A 255 -18.22 -41.23 -62.50
N ALA A 256 -18.83 -42.16 -61.78
CA ALA A 256 -19.92 -42.97 -62.28
C ALA A 256 -21.26 -42.40 -61.80
N GLU A 257 -22.33 -42.58 -62.59
CA GLU A 257 -23.68 -42.21 -62.15
C GLU A 257 -24.04 -42.95 -60.86
N HIS A 258 -24.39 -42.19 -59.82
CA HIS A 258 -24.72 -42.78 -58.52
C HIS A 258 -25.67 -41.90 -57.71
N ASN A 259 -26.43 -42.53 -56.81
CA ASN A 259 -27.25 -41.80 -55.85
C ASN A 259 -26.34 -41.11 -54.81
N ALA A 260 -26.45 -39.77 -54.70
CA ALA A 260 -25.62 -38.96 -53.80
C ALA A 260 -25.75 -39.34 -52.31
N GLN A 261 -26.95 -39.75 -51.85
CA GLN A 261 -27.18 -40.14 -50.45
C GLN A 261 -26.50 -41.47 -50.12
N VAL A 262 -26.62 -42.46 -51.02
CA VAL A 262 -25.96 -43.77 -50.87
C VAL A 262 -24.44 -43.61 -50.91
N ALA A 263 -23.93 -42.81 -51.85
CA ALA A 263 -22.50 -42.48 -51.95
C ALA A 263 -21.95 -41.84 -50.67
N ALA A 264 -22.68 -40.89 -50.08
CA ALA A 264 -22.27 -40.24 -48.83
C ALA A 264 -22.29 -41.24 -47.65
N GLN A 265 -23.23 -42.18 -47.63
CA GLN A 265 -23.28 -43.24 -46.63
C GLN A 265 -22.14 -44.25 -46.77
N GLU A 266 -21.88 -44.76 -47.98
CA GLU A 266 -20.73 -45.62 -48.30
C GLU A 266 -19.42 -44.96 -47.86
N HIS A 267 -19.24 -43.68 -48.20
CA HIS A 267 -18.04 -42.94 -47.85
C HIS A 267 -17.85 -42.82 -46.33
N ARG A 268 -18.91 -42.56 -45.57
CA ARG A 268 -18.84 -42.57 -44.09
C ARG A 268 -18.41 -43.92 -43.54
N HIS A 269 -18.98 -45.01 -44.05
CA HIS A 269 -18.61 -46.35 -43.61
C HIS A 269 -17.16 -46.68 -43.97
N LEU A 270 -16.70 -46.30 -45.17
CA LEU A 270 -15.31 -46.42 -45.59
C LEU A 270 -14.37 -45.68 -44.62
N LEU A 271 -14.65 -44.40 -44.33
CA LEU A 271 -13.86 -43.59 -43.39
C LEU A 271 -13.78 -44.25 -42.01
N ARG A 272 -14.90 -44.79 -41.52
CA ARG A 272 -14.95 -45.46 -40.22
C ARG A 272 -14.06 -46.70 -40.19
N VAL A 273 -14.16 -47.57 -41.20
CA VAL A 273 -13.40 -48.83 -41.25
C VAL A 273 -11.90 -48.55 -41.39
N LEU A 274 -11.52 -47.69 -42.32
CA LEU A 274 -10.12 -47.34 -42.52
C LEU A 274 -9.51 -46.65 -41.30
N LEU A 275 -10.23 -45.72 -40.66
CA LEU A 275 -9.68 -45.01 -39.49
C LEU A 275 -9.46 -45.96 -38.30
N LEU A 276 -10.41 -46.87 -38.05
CA LEU A 276 -10.25 -47.88 -37.00
C LEU A 276 -9.08 -48.81 -37.31
N HIS A 277 -8.94 -49.24 -38.56
CA HIS A 277 -7.80 -50.05 -38.98
C HIS A 277 -6.46 -49.33 -38.75
N GLU A 278 -6.35 -48.06 -39.15
CA GLU A 278 -5.11 -47.29 -38.95
C GLU A 278 -4.76 -47.10 -37.47
N ILE A 279 -5.74 -46.74 -36.64
CA ILE A 279 -5.52 -46.56 -35.20
C ILE A 279 -5.05 -47.87 -34.56
N GLU A 280 -5.66 -48.99 -34.92
CA GLU A 280 -5.30 -50.31 -34.40
C GLU A 280 -3.91 -50.77 -34.89
N THR A 281 -3.61 -50.58 -36.18
CA THR A 281 -2.36 -51.05 -36.81
C THR A 281 -1.16 -50.20 -36.41
N GLU A 282 -1.29 -48.87 -36.41
CA GLU A 282 -0.19 -47.96 -36.07
C GLU A 282 -0.06 -47.70 -34.56
N LYS A 283 -1.00 -48.21 -33.74
CA LYS A 283 -1.03 -48.04 -32.27
C LYS A 283 -0.92 -46.57 -31.85
N ILE A 284 -1.70 -45.74 -32.49
CA ILE A 284 -1.63 -44.28 -32.32
C ILE A 284 -2.06 -43.92 -30.90
N GLU A 285 -1.24 -43.11 -30.23
CA GLU A 285 -1.54 -42.61 -28.89
C GLU A 285 -2.78 -41.68 -28.88
N LYS A 286 -3.43 -41.59 -27.72
CA LYS A 286 -4.61 -40.75 -27.51
C LYS A 286 -4.28 -39.29 -27.85
N TYR A 287 -5.17 -38.64 -28.59
CA TYR A 287 -5.10 -37.25 -29.06
C TYR A 287 -3.98 -36.95 -30.07
N CYS A 288 -3.30 -37.96 -30.63
CA CYS A 288 -2.17 -37.78 -31.55
C CYS A 288 -2.52 -37.94 -33.03
N TRP A 289 -3.63 -38.63 -33.39
CA TRP A 289 -4.04 -38.73 -34.79
C TRP A 289 -4.50 -37.36 -35.32
N CYS A 290 -3.82 -36.86 -36.36
CA CYS A 290 -3.96 -35.48 -36.87
C CYS A 290 -4.49 -35.40 -38.31
N GLY A 291 -5.24 -36.42 -38.77
CA GLY A 291 -5.85 -36.41 -40.10
C GLY A 291 -4.90 -36.83 -41.23
N ARG A 292 -3.80 -37.52 -40.91
CA ARG A 292 -2.88 -38.08 -41.90
C ARG A 292 -3.21 -39.55 -42.08
N TRP A 293 -3.50 -39.92 -43.31
CA TRP A 293 -3.77 -41.29 -43.73
C TRP A 293 -2.48 -41.92 -44.24
N SER A 294 -2.40 -43.24 -44.16
CA SER A 294 -1.42 -44.06 -44.88
C SER A 294 -1.65 -43.93 -46.39
N GLY A 295 -0.60 -44.08 -47.20
CA GLY A 295 -0.69 -43.93 -48.66
C GLY A 295 -1.83 -44.74 -49.30
N PRO A 296 -2.02 -46.03 -48.97
CA PRO A 296 -3.14 -46.82 -49.48
C PRO A 296 -4.52 -46.31 -49.03
N ALA A 297 -4.68 -45.93 -47.76
CA ALA A 297 -5.94 -45.42 -47.25
C ALA A 297 -6.30 -44.07 -47.86
N GLU A 298 -5.34 -43.16 -47.99
CA GLU A 298 -5.53 -41.87 -48.65
C GLU A 298 -5.97 -42.04 -50.10
N ALA A 299 -5.31 -42.95 -50.84
CA ALA A 299 -5.67 -43.27 -52.22
C ALA A 299 -7.11 -43.81 -52.33
N LEU A 300 -7.52 -44.74 -51.46
CA LEU A 300 -8.87 -45.30 -51.45
C LEU A 300 -9.94 -44.25 -51.14
N ILE A 301 -9.69 -43.37 -50.17
CA ILE A 301 -10.62 -42.29 -49.79
C ILE A 301 -10.76 -41.29 -50.92
N LEU A 302 -9.66 -40.85 -51.52
CA LEU A 302 -9.65 -39.90 -52.63
C LEU A 302 -10.31 -40.52 -53.87
N GLN A 303 -9.98 -41.75 -54.21
CA GLN A 303 -10.58 -42.48 -55.32
C GLN A 303 -12.09 -42.62 -55.14
N HIS A 304 -12.55 -43.08 -53.97
CA HIS A 304 -13.99 -43.18 -53.68
C HIS A 304 -14.67 -41.80 -53.79
N SER A 305 -14.05 -40.75 -53.25
CA SER A 305 -14.64 -39.40 -53.30
C SER A 305 -14.81 -38.88 -54.73
N ALA A 306 -13.82 -39.12 -55.59
CA ALA A 306 -13.82 -38.70 -56.98
C ALA A 306 -14.85 -39.50 -57.80
N GLN A 307 -14.79 -40.84 -57.71
CA GLN A 307 -15.67 -41.74 -58.46
C GLN A 307 -17.15 -41.59 -58.12
N ARG A 308 -17.46 -41.19 -56.88
CA ARG A 308 -18.82 -40.93 -56.42
C ARG A 308 -19.26 -39.47 -56.55
N GLY A 309 -18.42 -38.59 -57.12
CA GLY A 309 -18.76 -37.18 -57.33
C GLY A 309 -19.02 -36.41 -56.02
N LEU A 310 -18.38 -36.79 -54.91
CA LEU A 310 -18.67 -36.19 -53.60
C LEU A 310 -18.08 -34.78 -53.48
N LEU A 311 -18.96 -33.82 -53.16
CA LEU A 311 -18.59 -32.42 -52.93
C LEU A 311 -17.80 -32.25 -51.63
N ALA A 312 -16.95 -31.21 -51.56
CA ALA A 312 -16.09 -30.94 -50.40
C ALA A 312 -16.87 -30.83 -49.07
N ARG A 313 -18.06 -30.21 -49.09
CA ARG A 313 -18.94 -30.09 -47.91
C ARG A 313 -19.44 -31.45 -47.41
N ASN A 314 -19.71 -32.39 -48.33
CA ASN A 314 -20.19 -33.74 -47.99
C ASN A 314 -19.05 -34.57 -47.38
N LEU A 315 -17.83 -34.40 -47.89
CA LEU A 315 -16.62 -35.03 -47.33
C LEU A 315 -16.34 -34.51 -45.92
N ALA A 316 -16.38 -33.19 -45.72
CA ALA A 316 -16.16 -32.58 -44.41
C ALA A 316 -17.22 -33.02 -43.38
N LEU A 317 -18.49 -33.11 -43.79
CA LEU A 317 -19.58 -33.59 -42.92
C LEU A 317 -19.40 -35.09 -42.58
N ALA A 318 -19.04 -35.91 -43.57
CA ALA A 318 -18.76 -37.33 -43.36
C ALA A 318 -17.61 -37.55 -42.36
N GLN A 319 -16.53 -36.78 -42.52
CA GLN A 319 -15.39 -36.77 -41.59
C GLN A 319 -15.83 -36.32 -40.20
N TRP A 320 -16.56 -35.20 -40.06
CA TRP A 320 -17.05 -34.71 -38.77
C TRP A 320 -17.86 -35.76 -38.01
N VAL A 321 -18.81 -36.41 -38.69
CA VAL A 321 -19.71 -37.40 -38.08
C VAL A 321 -18.96 -38.65 -37.63
N GLU A 322 -18.14 -39.24 -38.50
CA GLU A 322 -17.47 -40.51 -38.18
C GLU A 322 -16.28 -40.31 -37.24
N TYR A 323 -15.53 -39.21 -37.37
CA TYR A 323 -14.47 -38.88 -36.43
C TYR A 323 -15.04 -38.60 -35.04
N ALA A 324 -16.17 -37.88 -34.94
CA ALA A 324 -16.83 -37.63 -33.64
C ALA A 324 -17.33 -38.92 -32.99
N ARG A 325 -17.81 -39.89 -33.80
CA ARG A 325 -18.21 -41.22 -33.32
C ARG A 325 -17.00 -41.98 -32.77
N ILE A 326 -15.92 -42.09 -33.56
CA ILE A 326 -14.71 -42.82 -33.16
C ILE A 326 -14.03 -42.16 -31.95
N HIS A 327 -14.03 -40.83 -31.87
CA HIS A 327 -13.39 -40.07 -30.79
C HIS A 327 -13.89 -40.44 -29.38
N GLN A 328 -15.13 -40.93 -29.24
CA GLN A 328 -15.65 -41.37 -27.94
C GLN A 328 -14.89 -42.59 -27.38
N GLU A 329 -14.45 -43.50 -28.25
CA GLU A 329 -13.75 -44.73 -27.88
C GLU A 329 -12.23 -44.58 -28.07
N HIS A 330 -11.82 -43.90 -29.13
CA HIS A 330 -10.43 -43.65 -29.53
C HIS A 330 -10.20 -42.14 -29.69
N PRO A 331 -9.76 -41.43 -28.63
CA PRO A 331 -9.63 -39.98 -28.68
C PRO A 331 -8.65 -39.50 -29.76
N LEU A 332 -9.19 -38.84 -30.79
CA LEU A 332 -8.43 -38.20 -31.88
C LEU A 332 -7.97 -36.78 -31.47
N SER A 333 -7.02 -36.19 -32.21
CA SER A 333 -6.58 -34.80 -31.97
C SER A 333 -7.72 -33.81 -32.22
N PHE A 334 -7.92 -32.86 -31.30
CA PHE A 334 -8.84 -31.74 -31.45
C PHE A 334 -8.48 -30.83 -32.62
N THR A 335 -7.23 -30.85 -33.10
CA THR A 335 -6.82 -30.04 -34.26
C THR A 335 -7.58 -30.41 -35.53
N VAL A 336 -7.90 -31.70 -35.70
CA VAL A 336 -8.69 -32.20 -36.84
C VAL A 336 -10.12 -31.66 -36.77
N PHE A 337 -10.75 -31.76 -35.59
CA PHE A 337 -12.10 -31.22 -35.38
C PHE A 337 -12.15 -29.71 -35.53
N ASN A 338 -11.14 -28.98 -35.08
CA ASN A 338 -11.11 -27.53 -35.25
C ASN A 338 -11.06 -27.12 -36.74
N LYS A 339 -10.28 -27.84 -37.55
CA LYS A 339 -10.26 -27.63 -39.01
C LYS A 339 -11.63 -27.93 -39.63
N LEU A 340 -12.21 -29.09 -39.30
CA LEU A 340 -13.52 -29.50 -39.83
C LEU A 340 -14.65 -28.55 -39.40
N ALA A 341 -14.63 -28.07 -38.16
CA ALA A 341 -15.60 -27.10 -37.66
C ALA A 341 -15.55 -25.82 -38.54
N ILE A 342 -14.36 -25.29 -38.81
CA ILE A 342 -14.17 -24.11 -39.68
C ILE A 342 -14.66 -24.39 -41.12
N ASP A 343 -14.31 -25.54 -41.68
CA ASP A 343 -14.71 -25.94 -43.04
C ASP A 343 -16.25 -26.11 -43.16
N LEU A 344 -16.92 -26.46 -42.07
CA LEU A 344 -18.38 -26.65 -41.99
C LEU A 344 -19.17 -25.38 -41.61
N LEU A 345 -18.53 -24.31 -41.13
CA LEU A 345 -19.22 -23.07 -40.74
C LEU A 345 -20.07 -22.49 -41.87
N ARG A 346 -19.44 -22.17 -43.01
CA ARG A 346 -20.12 -21.52 -44.14
C ARG A 346 -21.24 -22.41 -44.73
N PRO A 347 -21.03 -23.71 -44.97
CA PRO A 347 -22.09 -24.59 -45.45
C PRO A 347 -23.29 -24.68 -44.50
N MET A 348 -23.07 -24.69 -43.19
CA MET A 348 -24.14 -24.71 -42.18
C MET A 348 -24.90 -23.38 -42.13
N ASP A 349 -24.20 -22.23 -42.14
CA ASP A 349 -24.84 -20.90 -42.11
C ASP A 349 -25.62 -20.56 -43.40
N SER A 350 -25.23 -21.17 -44.52
CA SER A 350 -25.86 -20.95 -45.82
C SER A 350 -26.97 -21.96 -46.13
N ASP A 351 -27.41 -22.76 -45.14
CA ASP A 351 -28.44 -23.79 -45.26
C ASP A 351 -28.23 -24.76 -46.45
N LEU A 352 -26.98 -25.11 -46.74
CA LEU A 352 -26.63 -25.97 -47.89
C LEU A 352 -26.82 -27.48 -47.63
N PHE A 353 -27.17 -27.85 -46.40
CA PHE A 353 -27.39 -29.24 -45.97
C PHE A 353 -28.88 -29.56 -45.86
N SER A 354 -29.23 -30.81 -46.13
CA SER A 354 -30.57 -31.34 -45.86
C SER A 354 -30.88 -31.40 -44.35
N ALA A 355 -32.15 -31.58 -44.00
CA ALA A 355 -32.57 -31.72 -42.60
C ALA A 355 -31.89 -32.90 -41.90
N ASP A 356 -31.72 -34.03 -42.60
CA ASP A 356 -31.05 -35.21 -42.06
C ASP A 356 -29.55 -34.98 -41.86
N GLU A 357 -28.88 -34.31 -42.79
CA GLU A 357 -27.46 -33.93 -42.68
C GLU A 357 -27.22 -32.93 -41.55
N THR A 358 -28.12 -31.95 -41.40
CA THR A 358 -28.10 -30.99 -40.28
C THR A 358 -28.23 -31.70 -38.94
N ARG A 359 -29.14 -32.68 -38.84
CA ARG A 359 -29.29 -33.50 -37.64
C ARG A 359 -28.04 -34.31 -37.32
N LEU A 360 -27.43 -34.94 -38.33
CA LEU A 360 -26.18 -35.69 -38.19
C LEU A 360 -25.03 -34.81 -37.70
N PHE A 361 -24.92 -33.59 -38.22
CA PHE A 361 -23.94 -32.60 -37.76
C PHE A 361 -24.10 -32.30 -36.27
N TRP A 362 -25.33 -31.99 -35.82
CA TRP A 362 -25.58 -31.64 -34.43
C TRP A 362 -25.43 -32.82 -33.46
N ASP A 363 -25.83 -34.03 -33.85
CA ASP A 363 -25.61 -35.24 -33.04
C ASP A 363 -24.12 -35.59 -32.89
N ALA A 364 -23.30 -35.32 -33.92
CA ALA A 364 -21.84 -35.40 -33.81
C ALA A 364 -21.27 -34.28 -32.93
N THR A 365 -21.80 -33.06 -33.07
CA THR A 365 -21.39 -31.88 -32.29
C THR A 365 -21.56 -32.09 -30.79
N LYS A 366 -22.68 -32.68 -30.34
CA LYS A 366 -22.90 -33.05 -28.91
C LYS A 366 -21.75 -33.86 -28.32
N LYS A 367 -21.27 -34.86 -29.08
CA LYS A 367 -20.19 -35.77 -28.66
C LYS A 367 -18.84 -35.04 -28.58
N VAL A 368 -18.56 -34.19 -29.55
CA VAL A 368 -17.32 -33.40 -29.59
C VAL A 368 -17.32 -32.36 -28.47
N LEU A 369 -18.43 -31.64 -28.27
CA LEU A 369 -18.60 -30.66 -27.20
C LEU A 369 -18.38 -31.28 -25.82
N TYR A 370 -18.95 -32.47 -25.58
CA TYR A 370 -18.74 -33.17 -24.31
C TYR A 370 -17.27 -33.46 -24.05
N SER A 371 -16.54 -33.95 -25.06
CA SER A 371 -15.11 -34.21 -24.93
C SER A 371 -14.30 -32.94 -24.74
N CYS A 372 -14.62 -31.87 -25.47
CA CYS A 372 -14.02 -30.54 -25.32
C CYS A 372 -14.18 -30.00 -23.89
N LEU A 373 -15.41 -29.96 -23.38
CA LEU A 373 -15.70 -29.43 -22.05
C LEU A 373 -15.12 -30.33 -20.94
N ASN A 374 -15.17 -31.65 -21.07
CA ASN A 374 -14.54 -32.57 -20.13
C ASN A 374 -13.00 -32.41 -20.10
N SER A 375 -12.38 -32.06 -21.24
CA SER A 375 -10.95 -31.76 -21.30
C SER A 375 -10.62 -30.44 -20.61
N ILE A 376 -11.45 -29.41 -20.77
CA ILE A 376 -11.33 -28.15 -20.02
C ILE A 376 -11.56 -28.37 -18.53
N ARG A 377 -12.54 -29.18 -18.13
CA ARG A 377 -12.79 -29.53 -16.71
C ARG A 377 -11.55 -30.11 -16.03
N LYS A 378 -10.74 -30.87 -16.77
CA LYS A 378 -9.53 -31.55 -16.28
C LYS A 378 -8.23 -30.80 -16.58
N ILE A 379 -8.30 -29.59 -17.15
CA ILE A 379 -7.13 -28.83 -17.62
C ILE A 379 -6.04 -28.67 -16.55
N ARG A 380 -6.44 -28.48 -15.28
CA ARG A 380 -5.52 -28.31 -14.13
C ARG A 380 -4.71 -29.55 -13.78
N ARG A 381 -5.15 -30.74 -14.20
CA ARG A 381 -4.44 -32.01 -13.97
C ARG A 381 -3.38 -32.27 -15.03
N LEU A 382 -3.29 -31.44 -16.07
CA LEU A 382 -2.34 -31.59 -17.17
C LEU A 382 -0.99 -30.96 -16.82
N ILE A 383 0.09 -31.55 -17.34
CA ILE A 383 1.46 -31.09 -17.09
C ILE A 383 1.72 -29.82 -17.92
N LEU A 384 2.07 -28.72 -17.23
CA LEU A 384 2.45 -27.45 -17.85
C LEU A 384 3.75 -27.61 -18.66
N GLY A 385 3.78 -27.08 -19.88
CA GLY A 385 4.96 -27.07 -20.76
C GLY A 385 4.91 -28.05 -21.94
N ASP A 386 3.92 -28.95 -21.98
CA ASP A 386 3.70 -29.80 -23.15
C ASP A 386 3.07 -28.95 -24.29
N ARG A 387 3.83 -28.77 -25.38
CA ARG A 387 3.38 -28.06 -26.58
C ARG A 387 2.15 -28.73 -27.20
N ASN A 388 2.02 -30.05 -27.08
CA ASN A 388 0.86 -30.77 -27.59
C ASN A 388 -0.40 -30.38 -26.80
N VAL A 389 -0.35 -30.38 -25.46
CA VAL A 389 -1.49 -29.99 -24.62
C VAL A 389 -2.01 -28.58 -24.95
N MET A 390 -1.10 -27.61 -25.10
CA MET A 390 -1.50 -26.24 -25.46
C MET A 390 -2.07 -26.12 -26.88
N MET A 391 -1.54 -26.91 -27.82
CA MET A 391 -2.08 -27.01 -29.17
C MET A 391 -3.51 -27.59 -29.16
N GLN A 392 -3.74 -28.65 -28.38
CA GLN A 392 -5.06 -29.26 -28.22
C GLN A 392 -6.04 -28.30 -27.56
N LEU A 393 -5.62 -27.58 -26.50
CA LEU A 393 -6.44 -26.56 -25.85
C LEU A 393 -6.84 -25.43 -26.81
N SER A 394 -5.88 -24.91 -27.59
CA SER A 394 -6.15 -23.90 -28.61
C SER A 394 -7.15 -24.39 -29.66
N ALA A 395 -7.07 -25.67 -30.04
CA ALA A 395 -8.03 -26.29 -30.95
C ALA A 395 -9.41 -26.45 -30.31
N ILE A 396 -9.50 -26.89 -29.04
CA ILE A 396 -10.74 -26.98 -28.28
C ILE A 396 -11.46 -25.62 -28.25
N LEU A 397 -10.74 -24.55 -27.89
CA LEU A 397 -11.33 -23.21 -27.82
C LEU A 397 -11.77 -22.70 -29.21
N GLY A 398 -11.05 -23.08 -30.26
CA GLY A 398 -11.44 -22.79 -31.65
C GLY A 398 -12.72 -23.51 -32.07
N ILE A 399 -12.89 -24.78 -31.66
CA ILE A 399 -14.11 -25.56 -31.88
C ILE A 399 -15.30 -24.90 -31.17
N LEU A 400 -15.14 -24.58 -29.88
CA LEU A 400 -16.19 -23.92 -29.09
C LEU A 400 -16.59 -22.57 -29.70
N SER A 401 -15.61 -21.76 -30.12
CA SER A 401 -15.85 -20.48 -30.79
C SER A 401 -16.61 -20.66 -32.11
N SER A 402 -16.18 -21.61 -32.95
CA SER A 402 -16.84 -21.91 -34.23
C SER A 402 -18.29 -22.35 -34.01
N ILE A 403 -18.53 -23.31 -33.13
CA ILE A 403 -19.88 -23.81 -32.85
C ILE A 403 -20.75 -22.73 -32.21
N SER A 404 -20.20 -21.89 -31.32
CA SER A 404 -20.95 -20.79 -30.68
C SER A 404 -21.45 -19.73 -31.65
N SER A 405 -20.84 -19.62 -32.85
CA SER A 405 -21.29 -18.70 -33.89
C SER A 405 -22.48 -19.23 -34.71
N LEU A 406 -22.73 -20.55 -34.66
CA LEU A 406 -23.81 -21.19 -35.40
C LEU A 406 -25.15 -21.09 -34.66
N LYS A 407 -26.24 -20.92 -35.42
CA LYS A 407 -27.59 -20.93 -34.86
C LYS A 407 -28.04 -22.37 -34.57
N VAL A 408 -28.18 -22.70 -33.28
CA VAL A 408 -28.64 -24.03 -32.84
C VAL A 408 -30.15 -24.18 -33.12
N PRO A 409 -30.59 -25.26 -33.81
CA PRO A 409 -32.01 -25.54 -34.02
C PRO A 409 -32.78 -25.76 -32.71
N ALA A 410 -34.07 -25.39 -32.69
CA ALA A 410 -34.89 -25.45 -31.48
C ALA A 410 -35.21 -26.88 -31.00
N ASP A 411 -35.10 -27.87 -31.85
CA ASP A 411 -35.29 -29.29 -31.55
C ASP A 411 -34.02 -29.99 -31.06
N VAL A 412 -32.87 -29.31 -31.11
CA VAL A 412 -31.57 -29.86 -30.71
C VAL A 412 -31.25 -29.45 -29.27
N ASP A 413 -31.10 -30.45 -28.41
CA ASP A 413 -30.47 -30.31 -27.08
C ASP A 413 -28.97 -30.64 -27.16
N LEU A 414 -28.12 -29.63 -26.99
CA LEU A 414 -26.66 -29.78 -27.00
C LEU A 414 -26.11 -30.33 -25.69
N PHE A 415 -26.83 -30.15 -24.58
CA PHE A 415 -26.34 -30.39 -23.22
C PHE A 415 -27.29 -31.28 -22.42
N PRO A 416 -27.49 -32.55 -22.85
CA PRO A 416 -28.37 -33.47 -22.13
C PRO A 416 -27.84 -33.75 -20.72
N ASP A 417 -28.71 -33.66 -19.71
CA ASP A 417 -28.37 -33.79 -18.27
C ASP A 417 -27.57 -35.05 -17.93
N LYS A 418 -27.84 -36.16 -18.62
CA LYS A 418 -27.13 -37.44 -18.41
C LYS A 418 -25.64 -37.35 -18.76
N MET A 419 -25.26 -36.51 -19.72
CA MET A 419 -23.87 -36.30 -20.09
C MET A 419 -23.20 -35.23 -19.22
N TYR A 420 -23.94 -34.17 -18.89
CA TYR A 420 -23.41 -33.00 -18.17
C TYR A 420 -23.89 -32.95 -16.72
N SER A 421 -23.59 -34.00 -15.95
CA SER A 421 -24.02 -34.11 -14.55
C SER A 421 -23.52 -33.01 -13.61
N TRP A 422 -22.59 -32.17 -14.07
CA TRP A 422 -22.05 -31.03 -13.33
C TRP A 422 -22.67 -29.68 -13.70
N PHE A 423 -23.61 -29.65 -14.64
CA PHE A 423 -24.34 -28.43 -14.94
C PHE A 423 -25.40 -28.19 -13.85
N PRO A 424 -25.70 -26.92 -13.51
CA PRO A 424 -26.78 -26.64 -12.58
C PRO A 424 -28.11 -27.08 -13.20
N GLN A 425 -28.99 -27.67 -12.39
CA GLN A 425 -30.32 -28.11 -12.83
C GLN A 425 -31.23 -26.90 -12.95
N PHE A 426 -31.52 -26.47 -14.18
CA PHE A 426 -32.49 -25.42 -14.46
C PHE A 426 -33.71 -26.03 -15.16
N GLU A 427 -34.90 -25.78 -14.62
CA GLU A 427 -36.14 -26.03 -15.35
C GLU A 427 -36.26 -24.95 -16.46
N ASP A 428 -36.51 -25.40 -17.70
CA ASP A 428 -36.87 -24.58 -18.87
C ASP A 428 -35.84 -23.59 -19.47
N VAL A 429 -34.56 -23.61 -19.05
CA VAL A 429 -33.51 -22.75 -19.66
C VAL A 429 -32.60 -23.56 -20.59
N LYS A 430 -32.58 -23.21 -21.89
CA LYS A 430 -31.61 -23.76 -22.83
C LYS A 430 -30.24 -23.13 -22.62
N ILE A 431 -29.27 -23.96 -22.26
CA ILE A 431 -27.89 -23.56 -22.03
C ILE A 431 -27.18 -23.38 -23.38
N ASP A 432 -26.54 -22.23 -23.59
CA ASP A 432 -25.70 -21.99 -24.76
C ASP A 432 -24.27 -22.51 -24.55
N VAL A 433 -23.45 -22.49 -25.61
CA VAL A 433 -22.08 -23.02 -25.56
C VAL A 433 -21.17 -22.22 -24.61
N LEU A 434 -21.37 -20.91 -24.49
CA LEU A 434 -20.57 -20.06 -23.62
C LEU A 434 -20.94 -20.30 -22.16
N GLN A 435 -22.22 -20.34 -21.82
CA GLN A 435 -22.72 -20.70 -20.49
C GLN A 435 -22.27 -22.11 -20.08
N GLY A 436 -22.31 -23.08 -21.00
CA GLY A 436 -21.80 -24.43 -20.74
C GLY A 436 -20.29 -24.45 -20.44
N LEU A 437 -19.52 -23.61 -21.12
CA LEU A 437 -18.10 -23.40 -20.81
C LEU A 437 -17.93 -22.77 -19.43
N GLU A 438 -18.72 -21.75 -19.09
CA GLU A 438 -18.66 -21.08 -17.79
C GLU A 438 -18.94 -22.04 -16.63
N TYR A 439 -20.02 -22.83 -16.70
CA TYR A 439 -20.33 -23.85 -15.70
C TYR A 439 -19.22 -24.91 -15.57
N THR A 440 -18.61 -25.28 -16.69
CA THR A 440 -17.49 -26.23 -16.68
C THR A 440 -16.25 -25.66 -15.99
N ILE A 441 -15.93 -24.38 -16.21
CA ILE A 441 -14.81 -23.69 -15.55
C ILE A 441 -15.06 -23.60 -14.04
N ILE A 442 -16.27 -23.21 -13.63
CA ILE A 442 -16.66 -23.10 -12.22
C ILE A 442 -16.60 -24.47 -11.53
N GLN A 443 -17.10 -25.52 -12.18
CA GLN A 443 -17.02 -26.88 -11.64
C GLN A 443 -15.56 -27.35 -11.51
N SER A 444 -14.73 -27.10 -12.53
CA SER A 444 -13.31 -27.42 -12.48
C SER A 444 -12.60 -26.75 -11.30
N CYS A 445 -12.96 -25.48 -11.03
CA CYS A 445 -12.47 -24.74 -9.88
C CYS A 445 -12.90 -25.38 -8.56
N ALA A 446 -14.17 -25.78 -8.45
CA ALA A 446 -14.70 -26.44 -7.25
C ALA A 446 -13.98 -27.77 -6.96
N GLU A 447 -13.82 -28.62 -7.98
CA GLU A 447 -13.11 -29.90 -7.83
C GLU A 447 -11.65 -29.74 -7.46
N TRP A 448 -10.99 -28.70 -7.98
CA TRP A 448 -9.61 -28.40 -7.62
C TRP A 448 -9.49 -27.85 -6.20
N PHE A 449 -10.43 -27.01 -5.77
CA PHE A 449 -10.52 -26.55 -4.39
C PHE A 449 -10.67 -27.73 -3.41
N GLU A 450 -11.60 -28.65 -3.70
CA GLU A 450 -11.78 -29.88 -2.91
C GLU A 450 -10.51 -30.73 -2.90
N HIS A 451 -9.79 -30.83 -4.02
CA HIS A 451 -8.50 -31.52 -4.08
C HIS A 451 -7.42 -30.85 -3.22
N ILE A 452 -7.38 -29.52 -3.17
CA ILE A 452 -6.47 -28.77 -2.30
C ILE A 452 -6.83 -29.05 -0.84
N ILE A 453 -8.11 -28.97 -0.47
CA ILE A 453 -8.58 -29.24 0.89
C ILE A 453 -8.30 -30.70 1.29
N SER A 454 -8.60 -31.68 0.44
CA SER A 454 -8.46 -33.10 0.81
C SER A 454 -7.00 -33.55 0.99
N ASN A 455 -6.05 -32.87 0.32
CA ASN A 455 -4.63 -33.20 0.40
C ASN A 455 -3.88 -32.42 1.48
N ASN A 456 -4.56 -31.55 2.21
CA ASN A 456 -3.98 -30.78 3.30
C ASN A 456 -4.85 -30.97 4.54
N SER A 457 -4.23 -31.16 5.70
CA SER A 457 -4.95 -31.20 6.97
C SER A 457 -4.14 -30.43 8.01
N PRO A 458 -4.79 -29.85 9.02
CA PRO A 458 -4.07 -29.31 10.17
C PRO A 458 -3.30 -30.45 10.87
N GLU A 459 -2.11 -30.13 11.40
CA GLU A 459 -1.24 -31.11 12.07
C GLU A 459 -1.76 -31.45 13.48
N THR A 460 -2.39 -30.48 14.15
CA THR A 460 -3.03 -30.63 15.47
C THR A 460 -4.39 -29.90 15.51
N GLU A 461 -5.14 -30.07 16.60
CA GLU A 461 -6.41 -29.34 16.86
C GLU A 461 -6.17 -27.93 17.44
N SER A 462 -4.95 -27.38 17.34
CA SER A 462 -4.65 -26.04 17.85
C SER A 462 -5.14 -24.93 16.90
N ASP A 463 -5.53 -23.79 17.47
CA ASP A 463 -5.91 -22.60 16.70
C ASP A 463 -4.77 -22.14 15.76
N GLU A 464 -3.52 -22.24 16.19
CA GLU A 464 -2.35 -21.86 15.37
C GLU A 464 -2.21 -22.76 14.12
N ASP A 465 -2.31 -24.08 14.28
CA ASP A 465 -2.24 -25.01 13.15
C ASP A 465 -3.46 -24.88 12.22
N ALA A 466 -4.63 -24.55 12.78
CA ALA A 466 -5.80 -24.20 11.99
C ALA A 466 -5.50 -22.97 11.11
N LEU A 467 -4.95 -21.88 11.67
CA LEU A 467 -4.60 -20.69 10.87
C LEU A 467 -3.52 -21.01 9.81
N ARG A 468 -2.48 -21.79 10.16
CA ARG A 468 -1.46 -22.24 9.19
C ARG A 468 -2.04 -23.07 8.04
N TYR A 469 -3.00 -23.93 8.33
CA TYR A 469 -3.74 -24.67 7.31
C TYR A 469 -4.45 -23.72 6.34
N HIS A 470 -5.17 -22.71 6.84
CA HIS A 470 -5.85 -21.72 6.00
C HIS A 470 -4.86 -20.91 5.15
N ILE A 471 -3.73 -20.47 5.73
CA ILE A 471 -2.65 -19.79 5.01
C ILE A 471 -2.17 -20.66 3.84
N LYS A 472 -1.87 -21.94 4.10
CA LYS A 472 -1.39 -22.89 3.09
C LYS A 472 -2.41 -23.09 1.96
N VAL A 473 -3.69 -23.26 2.29
CA VAL A 473 -4.76 -23.39 1.30
C VAL A 473 -4.85 -22.15 0.40
N ILE A 474 -4.87 -20.95 0.97
CA ILE A 474 -4.94 -19.70 0.19
C ILE A 474 -3.69 -19.54 -0.68
N GLN A 475 -2.50 -19.85 -0.18
CA GLN A 475 -1.27 -19.80 -0.98
C GLN A 475 -1.30 -20.75 -2.18
N LEU A 476 -1.82 -21.98 -2.01
CA LEU A 476 -1.99 -22.93 -3.11
C LEU A 476 -3.01 -22.44 -4.13
N ILE A 477 -4.11 -21.82 -3.70
CA ILE A 477 -5.11 -21.22 -4.59
C ILE A 477 -4.52 -20.03 -5.35
N ARG A 478 -3.77 -19.15 -4.68
CA ARG A 478 -3.06 -18.04 -5.34
C ARG A 478 -2.08 -18.56 -6.39
N ALA A 479 -1.37 -19.65 -6.12
CA ALA A 479 -0.49 -20.28 -7.09
C ALA A 479 -1.26 -20.87 -8.29
N ASP A 480 -2.46 -21.44 -8.09
CA ASP A 480 -3.35 -21.86 -9.19
C ASP A 480 -3.80 -20.68 -10.05
N LEU A 481 -4.26 -19.59 -9.41
CA LEU A 481 -4.66 -18.37 -10.11
C LEU A 481 -3.52 -17.75 -10.90
N GLN A 482 -2.32 -17.65 -10.32
CA GLN A 482 -1.15 -17.12 -11.00
C GLN A 482 -0.80 -17.97 -12.24
N LYS A 483 -0.82 -19.30 -12.11
CA LYS A 483 -0.64 -20.21 -13.26
C LYS A 483 -1.71 -20.01 -14.32
N ALA A 484 -2.96 -19.76 -13.93
CA ALA A 484 -4.05 -19.50 -14.86
C ALA A 484 -3.87 -18.20 -15.64
N ILE A 485 -3.45 -17.12 -14.97
CA ILE A 485 -3.15 -15.81 -15.58
C ILE A 485 -2.03 -15.93 -16.60
N GLU A 486 -0.94 -16.61 -16.23
CA GLU A 486 0.26 -16.71 -17.07
C GLU A 486 0.06 -17.59 -18.29
N ASN A 487 -0.62 -18.74 -18.13
CA ASN A 487 -0.61 -19.81 -19.13
C ASN A 487 -1.92 -19.97 -19.92
N TYR A 488 -3.07 -19.64 -19.33
CA TYR A 488 -4.38 -19.96 -19.92
C TYR A 488 -5.18 -18.70 -20.31
N ASP A 489 -5.20 -17.67 -19.45
CA ASP A 489 -6.13 -16.55 -19.58
C ASP A 489 -6.05 -15.82 -20.92
N LYS A 490 -4.83 -15.47 -21.35
CA LYS A 490 -4.59 -14.83 -22.66
C LYS A 490 -5.11 -15.66 -23.83
N LEU A 491 -5.05 -16.99 -23.73
CA LEU A 491 -5.51 -17.88 -24.79
C LEU A 491 -7.05 -17.92 -24.84
N PHE A 492 -7.71 -18.02 -23.70
CA PHE A 492 -9.18 -18.00 -23.60
C PHE A 492 -9.75 -16.67 -24.10
N ILE A 493 -9.17 -15.53 -23.68
CA ILE A 493 -9.60 -14.20 -24.14
C ILE A 493 -9.41 -14.07 -25.66
N ARG A 494 -8.24 -14.45 -26.18
CA ARG A 494 -7.95 -14.33 -27.62
C ARG A 494 -8.83 -15.21 -28.51
N LYS A 495 -9.24 -16.39 -28.03
CA LYS A 495 -9.95 -17.40 -28.84
C LYS A 495 -11.47 -17.33 -28.73
N ILE A 496 -12.01 -17.08 -27.54
CA ILE A 496 -13.46 -17.13 -27.29
C ILE A 496 -13.96 -15.94 -26.43
N ASN A 497 -13.10 -14.96 -26.14
CA ASN A 497 -13.44 -13.77 -25.35
C ASN A 497 -13.99 -14.08 -23.94
N VAL A 498 -13.49 -15.16 -23.32
CA VAL A 498 -13.85 -15.54 -21.94
C VAL A 498 -12.66 -15.26 -21.02
N PRO A 499 -12.81 -14.45 -19.96
CA PRO A 499 -11.73 -14.13 -19.02
C PRO A 499 -11.62 -15.23 -17.95
N TYR A 500 -10.87 -16.28 -18.30
CA TYR A 500 -10.70 -17.50 -17.50
C TYR A 500 -10.24 -17.21 -16.07
N ALA A 501 -9.16 -16.46 -15.87
CA ALA A 501 -8.60 -16.18 -14.54
C ALA A 501 -9.58 -15.43 -13.64
N ARG A 502 -10.34 -14.48 -14.20
CA ARG A 502 -11.38 -13.74 -13.47
C ARG A 502 -12.47 -14.68 -12.96
N MET A 503 -12.96 -15.58 -13.81
CA MET A 503 -13.98 -16.56 -13.41
C MET A 503 -13.52 -17.44 -12.24
N LEU A 504 -12.25 -17.84 -12.26
CA LEU A 504 -11.67 -18.63 -11.17
C LEU A 504 -11.58 -17.84 -9.88
N TYR A 505 -11.15 -16.58 -9.96
CA TYR A 505 -11.06 -15.70 -8.81
C TYR A 505 -12.41 -15.58 -8.10
N ILE A 506 -13.48 -15.31 -8.86
CA ILE A 506 -14.86 -15.21 -8.34
C ILE A 506 -15.31 -16.54 -7.71
N ALA A 507 -15.00 -17.68 -8.35
CA ALA A 507 -15.37 -19.00 -7.83
C ALA A 507 -14.62 -19.38 -6.54
N TYR A 508 -13.36 -18.98 -6.39
CA TYR A 508 -12.57 -19.20 -5.17
C TYR A 508 -12.94 -18.23 -4.06
N GLU A 509 -13.27 -16.97 -4.38
CA GLU A 509 -13.57 -15.91 -3.42
C GLU A 509 -14.60 -16.37 -2.40
N LYS A 510 -15.76 -16.84 -2.86
CA LYS A 510 -16.86 -17.26 -1.98
C LYS A 510 -16.42 -18.36 -1.00
N ARG A 511 -15.61 -19.32 -1.48
CA ARG A 511 -15.14 -20.45 -0.68
C ARG A 511 -14.10 -20.04 0.36
N ILE A 512 -13.17 -19.16 -0.03
CA ILE A 512 -12.16 -18.62 0.88
C ILE A 512 -12.83 -17.76 1.96
N SER A 513 -13.73 -16.87 1.56
CA SER A 513 -14.46 -15.99 2.48
C SER A 513 -15.24 -16.78 3.52
N ASP A 514 -16.02 -17.79 3.10
CA ASP A 514 -16.82 -18.61 4.02
C ASP A 514 -15.94 -19.46 4.96
N MET A 515 -14.78 -19.95 4.49
CA MET A 515 -13.84 -20.74 5.30
C MET A 515 -13.08 -19.88 6.32
N CYS A 516 -12.57 -18.72 5.91
CA CYS A 516 -11.69 -17.88 6.73
C CYS A 516 -12.44 -17.02 7.74
N MET A 517 -13.59 -16.44 7.37
CA MET A 517 -14.33 -15.51 8.22
C MET A 517 -14.66 -16.12 9.59
N ILE A 518 -15.15 -17.36 9.60
CA ILE A 518 -15.57 -18.05 10.83
C ILE A 518 -14.39 -18.25 11.80
N ILE A 519 -13.27 -18.77 11.31
CA ILE A 519 -12.11 -19.05 12.17
C ILE A 519 -11.43 -17.75 12.64
N ILE A 520 -11.38 -16.72 11.80
CA ILE A 520 -10.73 -15.46 12.15
C ILE A 520 -11.52 -14.73 13.25
N GLU A 521 -12.83 -14.61 13.10
CA GLU A 521 -13.68 -13.94 14.09
C GLU A 521 -13.63 -14.68 15.44
N ASP A 522 -13.67 -16.02 15.40
CA ASP A 522 -13.61 -16.88 16.57
C ASP A 522 -12.27 -16.79 17.32
N VAL A 523 -11.14 -16.82 16.59
CA VAL A 523 -9.81 -16.63 17.17
C VAL A 523 -9.64 -15.21 17.72
N CYS A 524 -10.05 -14.18 16.96
CA CYS A 524 -9.96 -12.77 17.39
C CYS A 524 -10.74 -12.53 18.69
N ALA A 525 -11.91 -13.16 18.86
CA ALA A 525 -12.72 -13.03 20.06
C ALA A 525 -12.08 -13.66 21.31
N ARG A 526 -11.17 -14.63 21.14
CA ARG A 526 -10.45 -15.31 22.23
C ARG A 526 -9.08 -14.74 22.55
N LEU A 527 -8.58 -13.78 21.77
CA LEU A 527 -7.25 -13.18 22.01
C LEU A 527 -7.23 -12.47 23.36
N LYS A 528 -6.22 -12.78 24.18
CA LYS A 528 -5.97 -12.11 25.44
C LYS A 528 -5.00 -10.94 25.26
N ARG A 529 -4.95 -10.07 26.27
CA ARG A 529 -4.00 -8.95 26.30
C ARG A 529 -2.61 -9.45 26.66
N ILE A 530 -1.59 -8.97 25.97
CA ILE A 530 -0.20 -9.34 26.22
C ILE A 530 0.35 -8.47 27.34
N GLU A 531 0.78 -9.10 28.43
CA GLU A 531 1.51 -8.45 29.51
C GLU A 531 3.02 -8.45 29.21
N VAL A 532 3.72 -7.35 29.54
CA VAL A 532 5.16 -7.14 29.23
C VAL A 532 6.06 -8.16 29.94
N ASP A 533 5.62 -8.66 31.10
CA ASP A 533 6.34 -9.66 31.91
C ASP A 533 5.96 -11.11 31.59
N SER A 534 5.03 -11.33 30.65
CA SER A 534 4.61 -12.68 30.29
C SER A 534 5.71 -13.43 29.52
N THR A 535 5.87 -14.71 29.86
CA THR A 535 6.72 -15.68 29.14
C THR A 535 5.91 -16.50 28.13
N ASP A 536 4.68 -16.08 27.84
CA ASP A 536 3.68 -16.89 27.13
C ASP A 536 3.88 -16.83 25.61
N ASN A 537 4.91 -17.54 25.13
CA ASN A 537 5.28 -17.61 23.71
C ASN A 537 4.14 -18.09 22.79
N ALA A 538 3.13 -18.79 23.33
CA ALA A 538 2.00 -19.32 22.57
C ALA A 538 1.08 -18.21 22.03
N GLU A 539 0.71 -17.22 22.86
CA GLU A 539 -0.15 -16.11 22.43
C GLU A 539 0.56 -15.22 21.39
N LEU A 540 1.88 -15.02 21.55
CA LEU A 540 2.74 -14.35 20.58
C LEU A 540 2.81 -15.07 19.22
N SER A 541 2.90 -16.41 19.24
CA SER A 541 2.95 -17.23 18.02
C SER A 541 1.60 -17.22 17.29
N LEU A 542 0.51 -17.35 18.04
CA LEU A 542 -0.85 -17.29 17.50
C LEU A 542 -1.14 -15.93 16.83
N GLY A 543 -0.83 -14.82 17.51
CA GLY A 543 -1.03 -13.48 16.93
C GLY A 543 -0.15 -13.21 15.71
N THR A 544 1.08 -13.72 15.69
CA THR A 544 1.97 -13.62 14.51
C THR A 544 1.40 -14.43 13.33
N THR A 545 0.91 -15.64 13.57
CA THR A 545 0.27 -16.48 12.54
C THR A 545 -1.02 -15.84 12.01
N LEU A 546 -1.82 -15.22 12.89
CA LEU A 546 -3.01 -14.47 12.50
C LEU A 546 -2.66 -13.29 11.57
N PHE A 547 -1.55 -12.59 11.84
CA PHE A 547 -1.06 -11.52 10.98
C PHE A 547 -0.58 -12.06 9.61
N GLU A 548 0.07 -13.22 9.56
CA GLU A 548 0.42 -13.87 8.30
C GLU A 548 -0.80 -14.25 7.45
N LEU A 549 -1.90 -14.68 8.10
CA LEU A 549 -3.18 -14.92 7.42
C LEU A 549 -3.77 -13.63 6.87
N TYR A 550 -3.73 -12.53 7.62
CA TYR A 550 -4.14 -11.21 7.14
C TYR A 550 -3.39 -10.81 5.86
N LEU A 551 -2.05 -10.89 5.88
CA LEU A 551 -1.23 -10.57 4.70
C LEU A 551 -1.50 -11.53 3.53
N THR A 552 -1.79 -12.80 3.81
CA THR A 552 -2.10 -13.79 2.78
C THR A 552 -3.44 -13.49 2.10
N LEU A 553 -4.45 -13.06 2.87
CA LEU A 553 -5.76 -12.61 2.35
C LEU A 553 -5.64 -11.27 1.61
N GLN A 554 -4.90 -10.30 2.14
CA GLN A 554 -4.62 -9.03 1.47
C GLN A 554 -4.02 -9.27 0.07
N ARG A 555 -2.99 -10.12 -0.02
CA ARG A 555 -2.36 -10.46 -1.30
C ARG A 555 -3.27 -11.26 -2.23
N TYR A 556 -4.29 -11.95 -1.71
CA TYR A 556 -5.35 -12.56 -2.53
C TYR A 556 -6.33 -11.49 -3.03
N ALA A 557 -6.79 -10.59 -2.16
CA ALA A 557 -7.72 -9.51 -2.49
C ALA A 557 -7.16 -8.57 -3.59
N VAL A 558 -5.87 -8.23 -3.52
CA VAL A 558 -5.17 -7.42 -4.54
C VAL A 558 -5.20 -8.07 -5.93
N LEU A 559 -5.19 -9.41 -6.04
CA LEU A 559 -5.35 -10.08 -7.33
C LEU A 559 -6.73 -9.80 -7.95
N GLY A 560 -7.76 -9.63 -7.12
CA GLY A 560 -9.10 -9.26 -7.58
C GLY A 560 -9.15 -7.90 -8.25
N GLN A 561 -8.43 -6.91 -7.71
CA GLN A 561 -8.31 -5.56 -8.28
C GLN A 561 -7.69 -5.57 -9.68
N VAL A 562 -6.79 -6.52 -9.95
CA VAL A 562 -6.16 -6.68 -11.27
C VAL A 562 -7.09 -7.40 -12.27
N LEU A 563 -7.92 -8.34 -11.79
CA LEU A 563 -8.71 -9.23 -12.65
C LEU A 563 -10.14 -8.76 -12.91
N CYS A 564 -10.75 -8.01 -12.00
CA CYS A 564 -12.15 -7.61 -12.08
C CYS A 564 -12.29 -6.12 -12.44
N ALA A 565 -13.38 -5.77 -13.13
CA ALA A 565 -13.67 -4.38 -13.44
C ALA A 565 -14.26 -3.63 -12.23
N GLU A 566 -14.17 -2.30 -12.23
CA GLU A 566 -14.78 -1.42 -11.21
C GLU A 566 -16.28 -1.74 -11.04
N GLY A 567 -16.73 -1.83 -9.77
CA GLY A 567 -18.10 -2.19 -9.39
C GLY A 567 -18.38 -3.69 -9.22
N GLN A 568 -17.60 -4.59 -9.82
CA GLN A 568 -17.83 -6.05 -9.67
C GLN A 568 -17.29 -6.62 -8.35
N LEU A 569 -16.37 -5.88 -7.72
CA LEU A 569 -15.69 -6.30 -6.49
C LEU A 569 -16.49 -5.94 -5.22
N GLU A 570 -17.40 -4.97 -5.30
CA GLU A 570 -18.06 -4.36 -4.13
C GLU A 570 -18.93 -5.37 -3.35
N ASP A 571 -19.52 -6.33 -4.05
CA ASP A 571 -20.37 -7.37 -3.45
C ASP A 571 -19.56 -8.54 -2.83
N MET A 572 -18.25 -8.60 -3.06
CA MET A 572 -17.41 -9.70 -2.59
C MET A 572 -16.98 -9.48 -1.14
N LYS A 573 -17.26 -10.46 -0.27
CA LYS A 573 -16.90 -10.41 1.15
C LYS A 573 -15.39 -10.22 1.34
N ILE A 574 -14.58 -10.82 0.46
CA ILE A 574 -13.12 -10.73 0.55
C ILE A 574 -12.58 -9.30 0.42
N GLN A 575 -13.33 -8.34 -0.14
CA GLN A 575 -12.87 -6.94 -0.19
C GLN A 575 -12.94 -6.27 1.18
N LYS A 576 -13.82 -6.75 2.05
CA LYS A 576 -13.97 -6.30 3.43
C LYS A 576 -13.31 -7.25 4.44
N TYR A 577 -12.33 -8.04 3.99
CA TYR A 577 -11.64 -9.03 4.85
C TYR A 577 -11.02 -8.40 6.10
N HIS A 578 -10.61 -7.13 6.04
CA HIS A 578 -10.02 -6.39 7.16
C HIS A 578 -10.98 -6.30 8.35
N GLU A 579 -12.30 -6.23 8.12
CA GLU A 579 -13.31 -6.18 9.20
C GLU A 579 -13.24 -7.42 10.12
N TRP A 580 -12.91 -8.59 9.55
CA TRP A 580 -12.78 -9.84 10.31
C TRP A 580 -11.65 -9.78 11.35
N PHE A 581 -10.62 -8.95 11.11
CA PHE A 581 -9.43 -8.82 11.94
C PHE A 581 -9.48 -7.66 12.94
N ARG A 582 -10.61 -6.94 13.05
CA ARG A 582 -10.68 -5.73 13.90
C ARG A 582 -10.28 -6.00 15.36
N GLY A 583 -10.64 -7.16 15.91
CA GLY A 583 -10.22 -7.59 17.26
C GLY A 583 -8.73 -7.95 17.35
N GLY A 584 -8.12 -8.37 16.24
CA GLY A 584 -6.70 -8.73 16.15
C GLY A 584 -5.75 -7.53 16.10
N VAL A 585 -6.17 -6.37 15.57
CA VAL A 585 -5.29 -5.20 15.40
C VAL A 585 -4.73 -4.70 16.74
N ALA A 586 -5.59 -4.56 17.74
CA ALA A 586 -5.15 -4.14 19.08
C ALA A 586 -4.12 -5.11 19.66
N HIS A 587 -4.34 -6.42 19.48
CA HIS A 587 -3.43 -7.47 19.91
C HIS A 587 -2.09 -7.42 19.15
N TRP A 588 -2.09 -7.17 17.85
CA TRP A 588 -0.85 -7.00 17.07
C TRP A 588 -0.04 -5.77 17.50
N LEU A 589 -0.72 -4.67 17.85
CA LEU A 589 -0.05 -3.49 18.41
C LEU A 589 0.59 -3.82 19.77
N ASP A 590 -0.10 -4.61 20.61
CA ASP A 590 0.48 -5.07 21.88
C ASP A 590 1.69 -6.01 21.65
N ILE A 591 1.65 -6.90 20.65
CA ILE A 591 2.82 -7.70 20.23
C ILE A 591 3.98 -6.81 19.79
N ALA A 592 3.69 -5.76 19.01
CA ALA A 592 4.70 -4.83 18.50
C ALA A 592 5.42 -4.12 19.65
N VAL A 593 4.66 -3.63 20.65
CA VAL A 593 5.21 -3.00 21.87
C VAL A 593 6.03 -4.00 22.69
N TYR A 594 5.52 -5.21 22.90
CA TYR A 594 6.24 -6.27 23.62
C TYR A 594 7.61 -6.54 22.97
N LYS A 595 7.62 -6.77 21.66
CA LYS A 595 8.85 -7.02 20.89
C LYS A 595 9.78 -5.80 20.92
N ALA A 596 9.22 -4.59 20.90
CA ALA A 596 10.00 -3.36 20.98
C ALA A 596 10.69 -3.21 22.33
N LEU A 597 9.96 -3.36 23.44
CA LEU A 597 10.51 -3.29 24.79
C LEU A 597 11.61 -4.33 25.02
N LYS A 598 11.42 -5.59 24.60
CA LYS A 598 12.48 -6.61 24.70
C LYS A 598 13.74 -6.28 23.88
N ARG A 599 13.58 -5.64 22.72
CA ARG A 599 14.71 -5.20 21.89
C ARG A 599 15.44 -4.01 22.52
N ILE A 600 14.68 -3.05 23.04
CA ILE A 600 15.18 -1.89 23.78
C ILE A 600 15.99 -2.35 24.99
N ASP A 601 15.43 -3.27 25.79
CA ASP A 601 16.09 -3.88 26.94
C ASP A 601 17.47 -4.44 26.56
N ARG A 602 17.50 -5.25 25.51
CA ARG A 602 18.73 -5.88 25.05
C ARG A 602 19.73 -4.87 24.48
N ALA A 603 19.25 -3.83 23.80
CA ALA A 603 20.10 -2.77 23.26
C ALA A 603 20.79 -1.98 24.38
N VAL A 604 20.07 -1.62 25.45
CA VAL A 604 20.63 -0.92 26.61
C VAL A 604 21.60 -1.80 27.40
N GLU A 605 21.31 -3.10 27.54
CA GLU A 605 22.21 -4.06 28.21
C GLU A 605 23.60 -4.12 27.57
N ILE A 606 23.65 -4.21 26.23
CA ILE A 606 24.90 -4.34 25.46
C ILE A 606 25.62 -3.00 25.30
N ASP A 607 24.89 -1.88 25.44
CA ASP A 607 25.47 -0.55 25.28
C ASP A 607 26.63 -0.29 26.24
N THR A 608 27.67 0.31 25.69
CA THR A 608 28.87 0.75 26.42
C THR A 608 28.86 2.24 26.70
N LEU A 609 27.84 3.00 26.26
CA LEU A 609 27.71 4.45 26.42
C LEU A 609 28.89 5.24 25.83
N HIS A 610 29.27 4.87 24.60
CA HIS A 610 30.24 5.61 23.80
C HIS A 610 29.59 6.11 22.52
N ALA A 611 30.09 7.21 21.97
CA ALA A 611 29.63 7.75 20.69
C ALA A 611 29.71 6.70 19.57
N VAL A 612 28.70 6.67 18.70
CA VAL A 612 28.68 5.79 17.51
C VAL A 612 29.85 6.13 16.57
N ASP A 613 30.14 7.43 16.40
CA ASP A 613 31.28 7.94 15.67
C ASP A 613 31.71 9.32 16.20
N ASN A 614 32.77 9.90 15.65
CA ASN A 614 33.31 11.20 16.10
C ASN A 614 32.44 12.41 15.74
N SER A 615 31.34 12.23 15.00
CA SER A 615 30.45 13.30 14.53
C SER A 615 29.16 13.41 15.35
N VAL A 616 28.85 12.43 16.20
CA VAL A 616 27.61 12.36 16.97
C VAL A 616 27.88 12.14 18.46
N GLN A 617 27.01 12.65 19.32
CA GLN A 617 27.14 12.54 20.78
C GLN A 617 26.13 11.56 21.41
N TYR A 618 25.66 10.58 20.64
CA TYR A 618 24.78 9.49 21.10
C TYR A 618 25.43 8.11 20.85
N SER A 619 25.00 7.10 21.59
CA SER A 619 25.50 5.72 21.52
C SER A 619 24.62 4.81 20.66
N SER A 620 25.05 3.56 20.47
CA SER A 620 24.40 2.59 19.58
C SER A 620 22.97 2.23 20.00
N SER A 621 22.67 2.19 21.31
CA SER A 621 21.33 1.78 21.76
C SER A 621 20.22 2.76 21.37
N ALA A 622 20.54 4.05 21.20
CA ALA A 622 19.58 5.04 20.73
C ALA A 622 19.23 4.79 19.26
N VAL A 623 20.22 4.42 18.44
CA VAL A 623 20.04 4.05 17.03
C VAL A 623 19.24 2.75 16.91
N ASP A 624 19.52 1.75 17.74
CA ASP A 624 18.79 0.48 17.77
C ASP A 624 17.32 0.67 18.20
N THR A 625 17.08 1.57 19.16
CA THR A 625 15.73 1.95 19.62
C THR A 625 14.94 2.63 18.52
N LEU A 626 15.53 3.60 17.80
CA LEU A 626 14.89 4.22 16.65
C LEU A 626 14.63 3.22 15.52
N THR A 627 15.56 2.31 15.26
CA THR A 627 15.37 1.23 14.28
C THR A 627 14.17 0.36 14.64
N THR A 628 13.96 0.12 15.95
CA THR A 628 12.79 -0.60 16.47
C THR A 628 11.49 0.19 16.22
N PHE A 629 11.49 1.51 16.39
CA PHE A 629 10.33 2.34 16.07
C PHE A 629 10.02 2.38 14.56
N TYR A 630 11.05 2.42 13.70
CA TYR A 630 10.86 2.29 12.26
C TYR A 630 10.27 0.93 11.86
N GLN A 631 10.55 -0.15 12.59
CA GLN A 631 9.89 -1.43 12.32
C GLN A 631 8.40 -1.41 12.68
N ILE A 632 7.99 -0.65 13.70
CA ILE A 632 6.57 -0.41 14.01
C ILE A 632 5.90 0.35 12.85
N LYS A 633 6.58 1.38 12.31
CA LYS A 633 6.12 2.07 11.08
C LYS A 633 5.97 1.11 9.90
N VAL A 634 6.96 0.24 9.65
CA VAL A 634 6.90 -0.74 8.56
C VAL A 634 5.73 -1.71 8.77
N PHE A 635 5.51 -2.18 10.00
CA PHE A 635 4.36 -2.99 10.36
C PHE A 635 3.03 -2.28 10.04
N TRP A 636 2.89 -1.01 10.44
CA TRP A 636 1.72 -0.19 10.14
C TRP A 636 1.49 -0.03 8.64
N THR A 637 2.57 0.22 7.89
CA THR A 637 2.52 0.36 6.42
C THR A 637 2.09 -0.95 5.75
N GLN A 638 2.56 -2.11 6.26
CA GLN A 638 2.16 -3.43 5.74
C GLN A 638 0.71 -3.78 6.08
N LEU A 639 0.21 -3.32 7.24
CA LEU A 639 -1.18 -3.48 7.61
C LEU A 639 -2.09 -2.81 6.55
N ALA A 640 -1.69 -1.65 6.02
CA ALA A 640 -2.40 -0.90 4.98
C ALA A 640 -3.91 -0.88 5.24
N TRP A 641 -4.26 -0.46 6.47
CA TRP A 641 -5.61 -0.58 6.99
C TRP A 641 -6.56 0.36 6.21
N PRO A 642 -7.59 -0.17 5.54
CA PRO A 642 -8.39 0.61 4.60
C PRO A 642 -9.45 1.49 5.27
N ASP A 643 -9.84 1.20 6.52
CA ASP A 643 -10.82 2.01 7.26
C ASP A 643 -10.15 3.24 7.87
N VAL A 644 -10.50 4.41 7.36
CA VAL A 644 -9.92 5.70 7.71
C VAL A 644 -10.14 6.05 9.20
N GLU A 645 -11.33 5.77 9.74
CA GLU A 645 -11.66 6.11 11.15
C GLU A 645 -10.91 5.18 12.12
N GLY A 646 -10.82 3.89 11.78
CA GLY A 646 -9.98 2.93 12.50
C GLY A 646 -8.50 3.34 12.45
N SER A 647 -8.00 3.75 11.28
CA SER A 647 -6.60 4.14 11.09
C SER A 647 -6.17 5.30 11.98
N TYR A 648 -7.02 6.32 12.09
CA TYR A 648 -6.80 7.43 13.03
C TYR A 648 -6.60 6.95 14.47
N THR A 649 -7.48 6.05 14.94
CA THR A 649 -7.44 5.53 16.32
C THR A 649 -6.18 4.68 16.56
N PHE A 650 -5.78 3.88 15.57
CA PHE A 650 -4.59 3.04 15.68
C PHE A 650 -3.29 3.85 15.66
N ILE A 651 -3.20 4.93 14.87
CA ILE A 651 -2.04 5.83 14.88
C ILE A 651 -1.89 6.50 16.24
N ALA A 652 -2.97 7.01 16.83
CA ALA A 652 -2.93 7.57 18.19
C ALA A 652 -2.38 6.55 19.21
N LYS A 653 -2.82 5.28 19.13
CA LYS A 653 -2.28 4.20 19.96
C LYS A 653 -0.79 3.92 19.68
N ILE A 654 -0.36 3.91 18.41
CA ILE A 654 1.04 3.71 18.03
C ILE A 654 1.95 4.80 18.62
N ILE A 655 1.52 6.06 18.58
CA ILE A 655 2.29 7.19 19.14
C ILE A 655 2.37 7.08 20.67
N ASP A 656 1.26 6.75 21.33
CA ASP A 656 1.22 6.48 22.78
C ASP A 656 2.16 5.31 23.15
N ASP A 657 2.16 4.25 22.35
CA ASP A 657 3.01 3.09 22.53
C ASP A 657 4.51 3.40 22.29
N ILE A 658 4.85 4.21 21.29
CA ILE A 658 6.23 4.74 21.09
C ILE A 658 6.65 5.60 22.28
N CYS A 659 5.76 6.42 22.83
CA CYS A 659 6.02 7.22 24.02
C CYS A 659 6.34 6.32 25.22
N LYS A 660 5.55 5.26 25.47
CA LYS A 660 5.82 4.27 26.54
C LYS A 660 7.18 3.61 26.35
N CYS A 661 7.52 3.17 25.14
CA CYS A 661 8.83 2.60 24.86
C CYS A 661 9.97 3.61 25.09
N SER A 662 9.76 4.89 24.74
CA SER A 662 10.75 5.95 24.96
C SER A 662 10.98 6.24 26.45
N ILE A 663 9.92 6.21 27.26
CA ILE A 663 10.00 6.33 28.73
C ILE A 663 10.75 5.14 29.32
N ALA A 664 10.40 3.90 28.92
CA ALA A 664 11.07 2.70 29.38
C ALA A 664 12.56 2.68 29.01
N TYR A 665 12.92 3.18 27.82
CA TYR A 665 14.32 3.39 27.44
C TYR A 665 15.01 4.40 28.35
N ALA A 666 14.38 5.55 28.62
CA ALA A 666 14.95 6.59 29.47
C ALA A 666 15.23 6.08 30.90
N ASP A 667 14.30 5.35 31.49
CA ASP A 667 14.45 4.78 32.84
C ASP A 667 15.60 3.75 32.89
N LYS A 668 15.69 2.86 31.90
CA LYS A 668 16.79 1.86 31.81
C LYS A 668 18.13 2.51 31.52
N MET A 669 18.14 3.56 30.70
CA MET A 669 19.34 4.29 30.38
C MET A 669 19.89 5.06 31.59
N ALA A 670 19.00 5.61 32.43
CA ALA A 670 19.37 6.21 33.70
C ALA A 670 20.03 5.18 34.65
N GLU A 671 19.44 3.98 34.80
CA GLU A 671 20.00 2.89 35.62
C GLU A 671 21.38 2.44 35.09
N LYS A 672 21.53 2.33 33.77
CA LYS A 672 22.79 1.97 33.12
C LYS A 672 23.88 3.04 33.33
N ALA A 673 23.53 4.32 33.18
CA ALA A 673 24.44 5.43 33.41
C ALA A 673 24.91 5.48 34.87
N GLU A 674 24.00 5.28 35.81
CA GLU A 674 24.30 5.19 37.24
C GLU A 674 25.30 4.05 37.53
N THR A 675 24.98 2.83 37.10
CA THR A 675 25.82 1.64 37.33
C THR A 675 27.22 1.81 36.73
N THR A 676 27.30 2.38 35.52
CA THR A 676 28.58 2.62 34.84
C THR A 676 29.42 3.65 35.58
N THR A 677 28.79 4.73 36.05
CA THR A 677 29.44 5.79 36.83
C THR A 677 29.97 5.26 38.16
N GLU A 678 29.21 4.43 38.85
CA GLU A 678 29.65 3.80 40.10
C GLU A 678 30.87 2.90 39.89
N LEU A 679 30.89 2.11 38.82
CA LEU A 679 32.04 1.26 38.46
C LEU A 679 33.29 2.07 38.12
N GLU A 680 33.14 3.15 37.37
CA GLU A 680 34.24 4.08 37.05
C GLU A 680 34.82 4.72 38.31
N GLN A 681 33.96 5.20 39.22
CA GLN A 681 34.38 5.86 40.46
C GLN A 681 35.00 4.87 41.48
N LEU A 682 34.57 3.61 41.50
CA LEU A 682 35.20 2.54 42.29
C LEU A 682 36.64 2.26 41.83
N SER A 683 36.92 2.41 40.53
CA SER A 683 38.27 2.18 40.00
C SER A 683 39.26 3.34 40.28
N GLN A 684 38.75 4.55 40.57
CA GLN A 684 39.54 5.77 40.69
C GLN A 684 39.67 6.34 42.11
N SER A 685 38.92 5.83 43.09
CA SER A 685 38.84 6.45 44.43
C SER A 685 39.94 6.00 45.40
N SER A 686 40.64 6.98 46.00
CA SER A 686 41.44 6.77 47.22
C SER A 686 40.52 6.80 48.46
N VAL A 687 40.84 6.01 49.48
CA VAL A 687 40.01 5.71 50.68
C VAL A 687 39.52 6.95 51.46
N TYR A 688 40.05 8.15 51.19
CA TYR A 688 39.84 9.33 52.03
C TYR A 688 38.87 10.40 51.50
N GLU A 689 38.39 10.35 50.25
CA GLU A 689 37.36 11.28 49.76
C GLU A 689 36.48 10.66 48.68
N LYS A 690 35.24 10.28 49.02
CA LYS A 690 34.19 9.96 48.04
C LYS A 690 33.59 11.27 47.50
N LYS A 691 34.10 11.74 46.36
CA LYS A 691 33.58 12.92 45.65
C LYS A 691 32.92 12.46 44.35
N PHE A 692 31.66 12.81 44.14
CA PHE A 692 30.97 12.55 42.88
C PHE A 692 31.60 13.41 41.76
N THR A 693 32.00 12.78 40.67
CA THR A 693 32.44 13.43 39.43
C THR A 693 31.55 12.95 38.30
N ILE A 694 31.08 13.87 37.46
CA ILE A 694 30.24 13.56 36.31
C ILE A 694 31.04 12.69 35.34
N SER A 695 30.49 11.53 35.03
CA SER A 695 31.00 10.64 33.99
C SER A 695 30.46 11.06 32.62
N THR A 696 31.18 10.69 31.57
CA THR A 696 30.68 10.81 30.19
C THR A 696 29.42 9.95 29.97
N ALA A 697 29.27 8.86 30.73
CA ALA A 697 28.11 7.96 30.67
C ALA A 697 26.76 8.68 30.88
N TRP A 698 26.67 9.62 31.85
CA TRP A 698 25.47 10.44 32.05
C TRP A 698 25.19 11.36 30.85
N CYS A 699 26.23 11.92 30.24
CA CYS A 699 26.08 12.81 29.08
C CYS A 699 25.52 12.04 27.87
N PHE A 700 26.09 10.86 27.57
CA PHE A 700 25.59 10.00 26.49
C PHE A 700 24.17 9.52 26.75
N ALA A 701 23.83 9.14 27.99
CA ALA A 701 22.46 8.75 28.36
C ALA A 701 21.44 9.86 28.07
N ILE A 702 21.75 11.11 28.43
CA ILE A 702 20.85 12.25 28.18
C ILE A 702 20.73 12.56 26.69
N ASN A 703 21.85 12.58 25.95
CA ASN A 703 21.82 12.82 24.51
C ASN A 703 21.09 11.72 23.74
N ASN A 704 21.18 10.47 24.19
CA ASN A 704 20.44 9.36 23.61
C ASN A 704 18.93 9.56 23.73
N ILE A 705 18.45 9.96 24.92
CA ILE A 705 17.04 10.21 25.18
C ILE A 705 16.56 11.41 24.35
N ASP A 706 17.39 12.45 24.23
CA ASP A 706 17.08 13.63 23.40
C ASP A 706 17.06 13.31 21.89
N TYR A 707 17.96 12.44 21.44
CA TYR A 707 17.98 11.93 20.06
C TYR A 707 16.70 11.14 19.73
N ILE A 708 16.21 10.33 20.68
CA ILE A 708 14.91 9.66 20.54
C ILE A 708 13.77 10.67 20.52
N ARG A 709 13.75 11.63 21.46
CA ARG A 709 12.72 12.68 21.56
C ARG A 709 12.57 13.46 20.25
N THR A 710 13.68 13.91 19.66
CA THR A 710 13.69 14.68 18.41
C THR A 710 13.17 13.88 17.20
N SER A 711 13.20 12.55 17.29
CA SER A 711 12.75 11.65 16.23
C SER A 711 11.25 11.32 16.28
N ILE A 712 10.56 11.58 17.40
CA ILE A 712 9.13 11.24 17.57
C ILE A 712 8.24 11.98 16.56
N ALA A 713 8.40 13.30 16.43
CA ALA A 713 7.57 14.09 15.52
C ALA A 713 7.79 13.74 14.03
N PRO A 714 9.05 13.61 13.53
CA PRO A 714 9.30 13.09 12.18
C PRO A 714 8.71 11.71 11.95
N LEU A 715 8.83 10.79 12.91
CA LEU A 715 8.30 9.44 12.79
C LEU A 715 6.76 9.44 12.72
N ALA A 716 6.09 10.30 13.49
CA ALA A 716 4.64 10.42 13.45
C ALA A 716 4.15 10.97 12.11
N LYS A 717 4.87 11.93 11.51
CA LYS A 717 4.58 12.42 10.16
C LYS A 717 4.69 11.29 9.13
N ASP A 718 5.72 10.48 9.27
CA ASP A 718 6.02 9.32 8.42
C ASP A 718 4.98 8.17 8.50
N LEU A 719 4.03 8.20 9.46
CA LEU A 719 2.96 7.20 9.58
C LEU A 719 1.79 7.41 8.60
N GLY A 720 1.87 8.40 7.69
CA GLY A 720 0.82 8.71 6.71
C GLY A 720 -0.30 9.58 7.28
N LEU A 721 0.02 10.42 8.27
CA LEU A 721 -0.96 11.21 9.00
C LEU A 721 -1.67 12.24 8.10
N GLU A 722 -0.93 12.86 7.18
CA GLU A 722 -1.46 13.82 6.21
C GLU A 722 -2.47 13.16 5.24
N GLU A 723 -2.14 11.98 4.71
CA GLU A 723 -3.00 11.22 3.77
C GLU A 723 -4.33 10.80 4.43
N ILE A 724 -4.28 10.41 5.71
CA ILE A 724 -5.47 10.00 6.48
C ILE A 724 -6.37 11.20 6.78
N VAL A 725 -5.79 12.36 7.13
CA VAL A 725 -6.55 13.59 7.37
C VAL A 725 -7.22 14.07 6.09
N GLU A 726 -6.52 14.00 4.94
CA GLU A 726 -7.11 14.33 3.64
C GLU A 726 -8.28 13.39 3.30
N ALA A 727 -8.09 12.06 3.46
CA ALA A 727 -9.17 11.08 3.28
C ALA A 727 -10.35 11.28 4.24
N LEU A 728 -10.12 11.69 5.50
CA LEU A 728 -11.18 12.05 6.44
C LEU A 728 -11.97 13.27 5.96
N GLY A 729 -11.29 14.27 5.40
CA GLY A 729 -11.93 15.46 4.84
C GLY A 729 -12.83 15.16 3.65
N GLU A 730 -12.47 14.16 2.82
CA GLU A 730 -13.30 13.69 1.71
C GLU A 730 -14.53 12.89 2.18
N HIS A 731 -14.38 12.08 3.22
CA HIS A 731 -15.45 11.20 3.74
C HIS A 731 -16.39 11.86 4.76
N LYS A 732 -15.95 12.92 5.44
CA LYS A 732 -16.69 13.65 6.50
C LYS A 732 -16.68 15.17 6.22
N THR A 733 -16.75 15.99 7.27
CA THR A 733 -16.64 17.45 7.17
C THR A 733 -15.20 17.91 7.38
N GLN A 734 -14.79 18.99 6.71
CA GLN A 734 -13.46 19.58 6.88
C GLN A 734 -13.17 19.96 8.35
N GLU A 735 -14.19 20.43 9.09
CA GLU A 735 -14.05 20.77 10.51
C GLU A 735 -13.70 19.55 11.39
N GLU A 736 -14.22 18.36 11.06
CA GLU A 736 -13.89 17.12 11.77
C GLU A 736 -12.48 16.63 11.43
N ALA A 737 -12.05 16.76 10.16
CA ALA A 737 -10.69 16.45 9.74
C ALA A 737 -9.66 17.36 10.44
N ASP A 738 -9.92 18.67 10.49
CA ASP A 738 -9.06 19.66 11.16
C ASP A 738 -8.97 19.38 12.67
N ARG A 739 -10.08 19.00 13.32
CA ARG A 739 -10.09 18.62 14.74
C ARG A 739 -9.30 17.34 15.00
N CYS A 740 -9.39 16.35 14.11
CA CYS A 740 -8.61 15.12 14.18
C CYS A 740 -7.11 15.42 14.05
N GLN A 741 -6.72 16.27 13.09
CA GLN A 741 -5.34 16.71 12.94
C GLN A 741 -4.80 17.37 14.22
N GLN A 742 -5.53 18.35 14.76
CA GLN A 742 -5.14 19.04 16.01
C GLN A 742 -4.99 18.07 17.19
N THR A 743 -5.83 17.04 17.26
CA THR A 743 -5.76 16.03 18.33
C THR A 743 -4.52 15.16 18.20
N LEU A 744 -4.13 14.77 16.98
CA LEU A 744 -2.91 13.99 16.74
C LEU A 744 -1.65 14.81 16.98
N GLU A 745 -1.62 16.08 16.54
CA GLU A 745 -0.54 17.02 16.84
C GLU A 745 -0.36 17.17 18.36
N LEU A 746 -1.47 17.33 19.10
CA LEU A 746 -1.43 17.40 20.57
C LEU A 746 -0.89 16.10 21.19
N ILE A 747 -1.22 14.92 20.67
CA ILE A 747 -0.70 13.64 21.17
C ILE A 747 0.82 13.53 20.91
N ILE A 748 1.29 13.97 19.74
CA ILE A 748 2.72 13.97 19.38
C ILE A 748 3.49 14.93 20.29
N ASP A 749 2.97 16.15 20.46
CA ASP A 749 3.58 17.17 21.32
C ASP A 749 3.62 16.68 22.77
N ASN A 750 2.52 16.11 23.29
CA ASN A 750 2.48 15.53 24.64
C ASN A 750 3.49 14.38 24.80
N ALA A 751 3.67 13.53 23.79
CA ALA A 751 4.63 12.45 23.83
C ALA A 751 6.08 12.98 23.88
N ALA A 752 6.42 13.94 23.01
CA ALA A 752 7.73 14.58 22.99
C ALA A 752 8.01 15.36 24.29
N ASP A 753 6.99 16.02 24.84
CA ASP A 753 7.04 16.73 26.12
C ASP A 753 7.27 15.77 27.29
N THR A 754 6.61 14.61 27.29
CA THR A 754 6.79 13.59 28.33
C THR A 754 8.23 13.07 28.35
N VAL A 755 8.82 12.79 27.18
CA VAL A 755 10.23 12.39 27.08
C VAL A 755 11.17 13.55 27.45
N ARG A 756 10.81 14.80 27.13
CA ARG A 756 11.57 15.99 27.59
C ARG A 756 11.59 16.11 29.10
N ASN A 757 10.45 15.86 29.76
CA ASN A 757 10.38 15.88 31.22
C ASN A 757 11.27 14.82 31.86
N LYS A 758 11.42 13.65 31.22
CA LYS A 758 12.43 12.65 31.63
C LYS A 758 13.86 13.17 31.52
N ILE A 759 14.20 13.89 30.45
CA ILE A 759 15.53 14.54 30.34
C ILE A 759 15.75 15.49 31.51
N ILE A 760 14.76 16.34 31.82
CA ILE A 760 14.85 17.29 32.95
C ILE A 760 15.03 16.55 34.28
N GLU A 761 14.28 15.47 34.52
CA GLU A 761 14.43 14.61 35.70
C GLU A 761 15.87 14.05 35.82
N LEU A 762 16.46 13.55 34.74
CA LEU A 762 17.85 13.07 34.75
C LEU A 762 18.86 14.20 35.02
N LEU A 763 18.66 15.38 34.44
CA LEU A 763 19.51 16.55 34.70
C LEU A 763 19.47 16.96 36.18
N GLU A 764 18.28 16.94 36.79
CA GLU A 764 18.11 17.16 38.23
C GLU A 764 18.80 16.08 39.06
N VAL A 765 18.75 14.81 38.67
CA VAL A 765 19.47 13.72 39.36
C VAL A 765 20.98 13.98 39.35
N VAL A 766 21.55 14.34 38.19
CA VAL A 766 22.98 14.66 38.06
C VAL A 766 23.36 15.85 38.94
N ALA A 767 22.59 16.92 38.91
CA ALA A 767 22.88 18.14 39.67
C ALA A 767 22.69 17.93 41.19
N ASN A 768 21.68 17.16 41.62
CA ASN A 768 21.50 16.78 43.02
C ASN A 768 22.66 15.92 43.55
N LYS A 769 23.25 15.05 42.73
CA LYS A 769 24.46 14.28 43.10
C LYS A 769 25.70 15.15 43.29
N MET A 770 25.76 16.31 42.64
CA MET A 770 26.82 17.30 42.88
C MET A 770 26.62 18.09 44.19
N ALA A 771 25.36 18.22 44.66
CA ALA A 771 25.00 19.07 45.79
C ALA A 771 25.79 18.82 47.09
N PRO A 772 26.06 17.57 47.52
CA PRO A 772 26.83 17.32 48.74
C PRO A 772 28.26 17.88 48.68
N ALA A 773 28.94 17.75 47.54
CA ALA A 773 30.28 18.29 47.35
C ALA A 773 30.26 19.83 47.32
N MET A 774 29.27 20.41 46.60
CA MET A 774 29.08 21.86 46.57
C MET A 774 28.82 22.44 47.96
N ASN A 775 27.90 21.83 48.73
CA ASN A 775 27.57 22.25 50.09
C ASN A 775 28.80 22.19 51.02
N ARG A 776 29.59 21.11 50.93
CA ARG A 776 30.83 20.97 51.70
C ARG A 776 31.81 22.11 51.42
N TYR A 777 32.11 22.39 50.15
CA TYR A 777 33.05 23.46 49.81
C TYR A 777 32.52 24.86 50.13
N LEU A 778 31.21 25.09 49.99
CA LEU A 778 30.57 26.35 50.40
C LEU A 778 30.71 26.59 51.91
N MET A 779 30.52 25.55 52.72
CA MET A 779 30.71 25.62 54.17
C MET A 779 32.17 25.87 54.55
N GLU A 780 33.12 25.15 53.94
CA GLU A 780 34.56 25.36 54.14
C GLU A 780 35.00 26.78 53.74
N GLY A 781 34.45 27.30 52.63
CA GLY A 781 34.70 28.66 52.15
C GLY A 781 34.14 29.73 53.10
N ALA A 782 33.02 29.48 53.78
CA ALA A 782 32.46 30.42 54.74
C ALA A 782 33.28 30.49 56.05
N GLU A 783 33.99 29.42 56.44
CA GLU A 783 34.70 29.32 57.73
C GLU A 783 36.14 29.86 57.74
N LEU A 784 36.89 29.87 56.61
CA LEU A 784 38.37 29.91 56.65
C LEU A 784 39.10 31.00 55.82
N ILE A 785 38.43 32.06 55.34
CA ILE A 785 39.04 32.97 54.34
C ILE A 785 40.26 33.79 54.85
N ASP A 786 40.42 34.01 56.16
CA ASP A 786 41.55 34.82 56.69
C ASP A 786 42.89 34.07 56.81
N THR A 787 42.95 32.78 56.46
CA THR A 787 44.21 32.01 56.44
C THR A 787 44.33 31.18 55.17
N VAL A 788 44.91 31.73 54.10
CA VAL A 788 45.42 31.01 52.90
C VAL A 788 44.50 29.88 52.39
N SER A 789 43.18 30.09 52.34
CA SER A 789 42.23 29.00 52.12
C SER A 789 41.91 28.78 50.63
N ASN A 790 42.42 27.65 50.10
CA ASN A 790 42.20 27.05 48.78
C ASN A 790 40.75 26.53 48.56
N ALA A 791 39.80 26.74 49.48
CA ALA A 791 38.47 26.10 49.42
C ALA A 791 37.58 26.64 48.28
N MET A 792 37.63 27.95 48.02
CA MET A 792 36.91 28.56 46.91
C MET A 792 37.47 28.15 45.55
N ASP A 793 38.80 28.10 45.42
CA ASP A 793 39.46 27.62 44.21
C ASP A 793 39.14 26.15 43.95
N ARG A 794 39.00 25.32 45.00
CA ARG A 794 38.55 23.92 44.90
C ARG A 794 37.09 23.79 44.45
N LEU A 795 36.19 24.68 44.88
CA LEU A 795 34.81 24.71 44.40
C LEU A 795 34.76 25.09 42.92
N LEU A 796 35.46 26.15 42.53
CA LEU A 796 35.50 26.60 41.14
C LEU A 796 36.15 25.54 40.25
N GLN A 797 37.27 24.94 40.66
CA GLN A 797 37.92 23.85 39.92
C GLN A 797 37.02 22.60 39.81
N TYR A 798 36.23 22.31 40.86
CA TYR A 798 35.25 21.23 40.80
C TYR A 798 34.14 21.53 39.79
N LEU A 799 33.56 22.72 39.84
CA LEU A 799 32.50 23.13 38.91
C LEU A 799 33.03 23.17 37.48
N ASP A 800 34.18 23.81 37.26
CA ASP A 800 34.86 23.92 35.97
C ASP A 800 35.14 22.55 35.34
N SER A 801 35.69 21.60 36.10
CA SER A 801 35.95 20.26 35.58
C SER A 801 34.67 19.51 35.20
N ASN A 802 33.58 19.62 35.99
CA ASN A 802 32.33 18.92 35.66
C ASN A 802 31.56 19.61 34.54
N LEU A 803 31.55 20.95 34.51
CA LEU A 803 30.93 21.74 33.46
C LEU A 803 31.68 21.58 32.13
N THR A 804 33.01 21.43 32.14
CA THR A 804 33.79 21.09 30.95
C THR A 804 33.36 19.73 30.40
N THR A 805 33.27 18.70 31.25
CA THR A 805 32.79 17.38 30.82
C THR A 805 31.37 17.45 30.24
N LEU A 806 30.46 18.18 30.89
CA LEU A 806 29.10 18.39 30.42
C LEU A 806 29.07 19.15 29.09
N HIS A 807 29.84 20.23 28.96
CA HIS A 807 29.92 21.05 27.76
C HIS A 807 30.45 20.25 26.55
N ASP A 808 31.50 19.45 26.77
CA ASP A 808 32.16 18.72 25.70
C ASP A 808 31.34 17.54 25.19
N ASN A 809 30.41 17.01 26.01
CA ASN A 809 29.70 15.77 25.72
C ASN A 809 28.16 15.90 25.68
N LEU A 810 27.54 16.99 26.14
CA LEU A 810 26.09 17.24 26.00
C LEU A 810 25.79 18.13 24.79
N ASN A 811 24.60 17.95 24.23
CA ASN A 811 24.04 18.91 23.28
C ASN A 811 23.86 20.30 23.91
N GLU A 812 24.00 21.36 23.11
CA GLU A 812 23.95 22.77 23.55
C GLU A 812 22.72 23.11 24.39
N ASP A 813 21.52 22.69 23.96
CA ASP A 813 20.27 22.91 24.70
C ASP A 813 20.29 22.23 26.08
N ASN A 814 20.78 21.00 26.17
CA ASN A 814 20.82 20.26 27.42
C ASN A 814 21.93 20.77 28.34
N PHE A 815 23.03 21.26 27.78
CA PHE A 815 24.06 21.96 28.54
C PHE A 815 23.51 23.26 29.15
N ASN A 816 22.81 24.09 28.37
CA ASN A 816 22.19 25.30 28.88
C ASN A 816 21.18 25.01 30.00
N ARG A 817 20.38 23.94 29.84
CA ARG A 817 19.44 23.48 30.89
C ARG A 817 20.16 23.01 32.15
N VAL A 818 21.20 22.18 32.03
CA VAL A 818 21.90 21.65 33.22
C VAL A 818 22.61 22.74 33.99
N VAL A 819 23.15 23.76 33.31
CA VAL A 819 23.76 24.93 33.96
C VAL A 819 22.72 25.67 34.82
N LEU A 820 21.51 25.88 34.31
CA LEU A 820 20.42 26.50 35.05
C LEU A 820 19.98 25.66 36.26
N VAL A 821 19.84 24.33 36.09
CA VAL A 821 19.47 23.41 37.18
C VAL A 821 20.56 23.38 38.27
N ILE A 822 21.84 23.31 37.89
CA ILE A 822 22.97 23.38 38.83
C ILE A 822 22.94 24.70 39.59
N TRP A 823 22.70 25.83 38.90
CA TRP A 823 22.60 27.14 39.54
C TRP A 823 21.44 27.23 40.53
N GLU A 824 20.29 26.66 40.19
CA GLU A 824 19.12 26.64 41.06
C GLU A 824 19.37 25.82 42.33
N ILE A 825 19.91 24.60 42.20
CA ILE A 825 20.29 23.76 43.34
C ILE A 825 21.35 24.44 44.20
N MET A 826 22.33 25.12 43.58
CA MET A 826 23.36 25.85 44.31
C MET A 826 22.77 27.05 45.07
N SER A 827 21.86 27.80 44.45
CA SER A 827 21.16 28.91 45.09
C SER A 827 20.30 28.45 46.27
N GLN A 828 19.60 27.32 46.11
CA GLN A 828 18.82 26.70 47.17
C GLN A 828 19.73 26.20 48.32
N THR A 829 20.83 25.53 47.98
CA THR A 829 21.84 25.07 48.96
C THR A 829 22.41 26.26 49.74
N LEU A 830 22.69 27.38 49.07
CA LEU A 830 23.15 28.62 49.69
C LEU A 830 22.09 29.21 50.62
N TYR A 831 20.82 29.25 50.19
CA TYR A 831 19.72 29.73 51.03
C TYR A 831 19.54 28.88 52.30
N GLU A 832 19.55 27.56 52.15
CA GLU A 832 19.48 26.61 53.28
C GLU A 832 20.68 26.77 54.20
N LEU A 833 21.89 26.92 53.64
CA LEU A 833 23.11 27.14 54.40
C LEU A 833 23.03 28.44 55.23
N VAL A 834 22.53 29.51 54.63
CA VAL A 834 22.30 30.79 55.33
C VAL A 834 21.33 30.59 56.48
N ASN A 835 20.13 30.04 56.22
CA ASN A 835 19.10 29.88 57.24
C ASN A 835 19.49 28.92 58.36
N ALA A 836 20.07 27.76 58.03
CA ALA A 836 20.54 26.80 59.03
C ALA A 836 21.63 27.39 59.93
N ASN A 837 22.46 28.30 59.40
CA ASN A 837 23.49 28.96 60.20
C ASN A 837 23.01 30.22 60.94
N LEU A 838 21.91 30.85 60.49
CA LEU A 838 21.20 31.89 61.25
C LEU A 838 20.73 31.33 62.60
N GLU A 839 20.16 30.12 62.61
CA GLU A 839 19.77 29.43 63.83
C GLU A 839 20.98 29.05 64.71
N LYS A 840 22.10 28.67 64.10
CA LYS A 840 23.37 28.32 64.79
C LYS A 840 24.16 29.55 65.26
N ARG A 841 23.70 30.77 64.98
CA ARG A 841 24.26 32.04 65.48
C ARG A 841 25.75 32.22 65.16
N ARG A 842 26.14 31.94 63.92
CA ARG A 842 27.51 32.16 63.43
C ARG A 842 27.90 33.66 63.47
N PRO A 843 29.20 33.99 63.57
CA PRO A 843 29.67 35.38 63.64
C PRO A 843 29.48 36.16 62.31
N PRO A 844 29.48 37.51 62.32
CA PRO A 844 29.31 38.32 61.10
C PRO A 844 30.29 37.99 59.98
N ALA A 845 31.55 37.69 60.33
CA ALA A 845 32.60 37.29 59.39
C ALA A 845 32.18 36.08 58.52
N PHE A 846 31.42 35.13 59.07
CA PHE A 846 30.91 33.97 58.32
C PHE A 846 29.96 34.39 57.18
N TYR A 847 29.02 35.30 57.45
CA TYR A 847 28.07 35.79 56.46
C TYR A 847 28.72 36.74 55.43
N SER A 848 29.69 37.55 55.87
CA SER A 848 30.50 38.38 54.97
C SER A 848 31.32 37.53 53.99
N ASN A 849 31.93 36.45 54.48
CA ASN A 849 32.65 35.48 53.66
C ASN A 849 31.70 34.80 52.64
N LEU A 850 30.54 34.35 53.09
CA LEU A 850 29.54 33.72 52.22
C LEU A 850 28.96 34.69 51.16
N HIS A 851 28.83 35.97 51.51
CA HIS A 851 28.45 37.02 50.55
C HIS A 851 29.50 37.20 49.45
N ARG A 852 30.78 37.19 49.79
CA ARG A 852 31.89 37.26 48.81
C ARG A 852 31.92 36.01 47.91
N THR A 853 31.66 34.84 48.49
CA THR A 853 31.52 33.57 47.76
C THR A 853 30.39 33.66 46.73
N LEU A 854 29.20 34.14 47.14
CA LEU A 854 28.06 34.33 46.24
C LEU A 854 28.40 35.24 45.05
N GLN A 855 29.04 36.38 45.30
CA GLN A 855 29.44 37.32 44.24
C GLN A 855 30.43 36.71 43.23
N THR A 856 31.30 35.82 43.70
CA THR A 856 32.25 35.10 42.84
C THR A 856 31.53 34.08 41.96
N LEU A 857 30.55 33.36 42.52
CA LEU A 857 29.73 32.38 41.78
C LEU A 857 28.84 33.03 40.72
N ILE A 858 28.21 34.18 41.04
CA ILE A 858 27.43 34.96 40.06
C ILE A 858 28.29 35.31 38.83
N ARG A 859 29.53 35.74 39.06
CA ARG A 859 30.47 36.05 37.97
C ARG A 859 30.91 34.81 37.19
N PHE A 860 31.12 33.68 37.88
CA PHE A 860 31.56 32.43 37.26
C PHE A 860 30.52 31.88 36.27
N PHE A 861 29.24 31.84 36.64
CA PHE A 861 28.17 31.39 35.74
C PHE A 861 27.78 32.44 34.68
N ASN A 862 28.37 33.64 34.72
CA ASN A 862 28.12 34.75 33.80
C ASN A 862 26.64 35.06 33.58
N LEU A 863 25.81 34.81 34.61
CA LEU A 863 24.37 35.01 34.57
C LEU A 863 24.11 36.52 34.59
N GLY A 864 23.70 37.06 33.44
CA GLY A 864 23.17 38.42 33.35
C GLY A 864 22.05 38.60 34.37
N ALA A 865 21.96 39.79 34.95
CA ALA A 865 21.05 40.09 36.07
C ALA A 865 19.54 39.91 35.75
N ASP A 866 19.16 39.61 34.50
CA ASP A 866 17.79 39.77 34.00
C ASP A 866 17.05 38.49 33.54
N GLU A 867 17.67 37.30 33.46
CA GLU A 867 17.04 36.15 32.77
C GLU A 867 16.73 34.88 33.62
N THR A 868 16.76 34.93 34.96
CA THR A 868 16.38 33.75 35.77
C THR A 868 15.29 34.01 36.81
N ALA A 869 14.42 33.02 37.04
CA ALA A 869 13.41 33.03 38.11
C ALA A 869 14.02 33.23 39.53
N ASN A 870 15.33 33.04 39.68
CA ASN A 870 16.05 33.15 40.94
C ASN A 870 16.46 34.57 41.34
N VAL A 871 16.14 35.63 40.58
CA VAL A 871 16.46 37.02 40.99
C VAL A 871 15.87 37.36 42.37
N GLN A 872 14.67 36.86 42.68
CA GLN A 872 14.04 37.11 43.99
C GLN A 872 14.70 36.32 45.13
N VAL A 873 15.11 35.06 44.88
CA VAL A 873 15.80 34.22 45.88
C VAL A 873 17.20 34.76 46.11
N LEU A 874 17.93 35.07 45.03
CA LEU A 874 19.24 35.71 45.06
C LEU A 874 19.20 37.05 45.80
N GLY A 875 18.21 37.90 45.50
CA GLY A 875 18.02 39.19 46.18
C GLY A 875 17.70 39.04 47.67
N LYS A 876 16.95 37.99 48.07
CA LYS A 876 16.72 37.66 49.48
C LYS A 876 17.98 37.17 50.17
N ILE A 877 18.72 36.23 49.55
CA ILE A 877 20.00 35.73 50.06
C ILE A 877 20.98 36.91 50.22
N GLU A 878 21.10 37.77 49.21
CA GLU A 878 22.00 38.92 49.21
C GLU A 878 21.63 39.92 50.31
N ARG A 879 20.34 40.23 50.49
CA ARG A 879 19.87 41.11 51.58
C ARG A 879 20.18 40.51 52.96
N LEU A 880 19.92 39.22 53.16
CA LEU A 880 20.20 38.52 54.42
C LEU A 880 21.69 38.48 54.73
N LEU A 881 22.51 38.07 53.75
CA LEU A 881 23.96 38.02 53.89
C LEU A 881 24.56 39.39 54.17
N LYS A 882 24.12 40.44 53.47
CA LYS A 882 24.54 41.82 53.73
C LYS A 882 24.17 42.26 55.14
N LEU A 883 22.93 42.03 55.58
CA LEU A 883 22.48 42.46 56.92
C LEU A 883 23.20 41.72 58.05
N HIS A 884 23.36 40.41 57.93
CA HIS A 884 24.02 39.58 58.95
C HIS A 884 25.56 39.65 58.90
N GLY A 885 26.13 40.12 57.78
CA GLY A 885 27.56 40.38 57.63
C GLY A 885 28.06 41.72 58.17
N LEU A 886 27.16 42.65 58.54
CA LEU A 886 27.53 43.95 59.13
C LEU A 886 28.04 43.83 60.58
N GLU A 887 28.83 44.79 61.02
CA GLU A 887 29.23 44.89 62.43
C GLU A 887 28.06 45.36 63.32
N THR A 888 28.11 45.06 64.62
CA THR A 888 26.96 45.31 65.53
C THR A 888 26.60 46.79 65.60
N ALA A 889 27.61 47.65 65.60
CA ALA A 889 27.50 49.10 65.46
C ALA A 889 26.63 49.54 64.27
N GLU A 890 26.89 48.94 63.11
CA GLU A 890 26.30 49.31 61.82
C GLU A 890 24.86 48.82 61.73
N VAL A 891 24.57 47.63 62.28
CA VAL A 891 23.18 47.12 62.37
C VAL A 891 22.34 47.99 63.31
N ILE A 892 22.88 48.43 64.45
CA ILE A 892 22.21 49.38 65.35
C ILE A 892 21.97 50.72 64.66
N HIS A 893 22.93 51.22 63.88
CA HIS A 893 22.75 52.45 63.12
C HIS A 893 21.66 52.32 62.04
N ARG A 894 21.65 51.20 61.30
CA ARG A 894 20.60 50.90 60.32
C ARG A 894 19.20 50.85 60.94
N TYR A 895 19.09 50.32 62.16
CA TYR A 895 17.81 50.37 62.91
C TYR A 895 17.33 51.81 63.11
N HIS A 896 18.23 52.73 63.44
CA HIS A 896 17.86 54.14 63.61
C HIS A 896 17.52 54.85 62.30
N GLN A 897 18.11 54.44 61.19
CA GLN A 897 17.72 54.90 59.85
C GLN A 897 16.30 54.43 59.49
N GLU A 898 15.95 53.15 59.72
CA GLU A 898 14.57 52.64 59.54
C GLU A 898 13.57 53.44 60.39
N ARG A 899 13.94 53.79 61.63
CA ARG A 899 13.09 54.60 62.53
C ARG A 899 12.91 56.05 62.07
N LEU A 900 13.91 56.62 61.41
CA LEU A 900 13.82 57.95 60.80
C LEU A 900 12.87 57.92 59.59
N GLU A 901 12.93 56.90 58.75
CA GLU A 901 12.00 56.71 57.63
C GLU A 901 10.57 56.54 58.14
N GLU A 902 10.36 55.69 59.14
CA GLU A 902 9.05 55.51 59.79
C GLU A 902 8.48 56.82 60.34
N GLN A 903 9.34 57.70 60.89
CA GLN A 903 8.90 59.01 61.38
C GLN A 903 8.36 59.88 60.24
N LYS A 904 8.99 59.84 59.07
CA LYS A 904 8.57 60.64 57.90
C LYS A 904 7.20 60.21 57.38
N GLU A 905 6.87 58.92 57.50
CA GLU A 905 5.59 58.33 57.07
C GLU A 905 4.41 58.57 58.03
N ILE A 906 4.63 59.13 59.23
CA ILE A 906 3.55 59.34 60.21
C ILE A 906 2.57 60.39 59.69
N GLU A 907 1.34 60.01 59.39
CA GLU A 907 0.27 60.96 59.06
C GLU A 907 -0.25 61.69 60.31
N GLU A 908 -0.54 60.95 61.39
CA GLU A 908 -1.06 61.49 62.65
C GLU A 908 -0.09 61.27 63.83
N PRO A 909 0.47 62.33 64.45
CA PRO A 909 1.43 62.23 65.54
C PRO A 909 0.76 61.93 66.90
N ILE A 910 0.30 60.69 67.10
CA ILE A 910 -0.45 60.24 68.29
C ILE A 910 0.30 60.37 69.63
N TYR A 911 1.63 60.52 69.60
CA TYR A 911 2.47 60.74 70.79
C TYR A 911 2.90 62.20 70.97
N GLY A 912 2.41 63.08 70.09
CA GLY A 912 2.74 64.49 70.07
C GLY A 912 3.84 64.83 69.07
N LEU A 913 4.29 66.07 69.15
CA LEU A 913 5.30 66.63 68.26
C LEU A 913 6.26 67.50 69.06
N VAL A 914 7.54 67.48 68.69
CA VAL A 914 8.58 68.33 69.26
C VAL A 914 8.97 69.36 68.21
N THR A 915 8.98 70.63 68.60
CA THR A 915 9.43 71.71 67.73
C THR A 915 10.85 72.09 68.11
N VAL A 916 11.77 71.99 67.15
CA VAL A 916 13.18 72.34 67.32
C VAL A 916 13.64 73.32 66.25
N LYS A 917 14.70 74.05 66.54
CA LYS A 917 15.52 74.76 65.54
C LYS A 917 16.93 74.24 65.69
N ALA A 918 17.60 73.93 64.59
CA ALA A 918 18.96 73.44 64.61
C ALA A 918 19.77 74.07 63.47
N HIS A 919 21.04 74.32 63.73
CA HIS A 919 21.98 74.79 62.73
C HIS A 919 23.40 74.40 63.13
N PHE A 920 24.28 74.32 62.15
CA PHE A 920 25.71 74.22 62.39
C PHE A 920 26.35 75.62 62.32
N ILE A 921 27.19 75.93 63.31
CA ILE A 921 28.15 77.05 63.24
C ILE A 921 29.53 76.42 63.36
N ASP A 922 30.35 76.56 62.31
CA ASP A 922 31.62 75.86 62.17
C ASP A 922 31.42 74.35 62.44
N ASN A 923 32.12 73.76 63.40
CA ASN A 923 31.94 72.37 63.79
C ASN A 923 31.07 72.20 65.05
N SER A 924 30.25 73.18 65.41
CA SER A 924 29.35 73.09 66.56
C SER A 924 27.89 72.97 66.12
N LEU A 925 27.22 71.94 66.62
CA LEU A 925 25.78 71.73 66.43
C LEU A 925 25.01 72.50 67.49
N ASN A 926 24.28 73.53 67.06
CA ASN A 926 23.46 74.37 67.91
C ASN A 926 21.99 73.95 67.76
N ILE A 927 21.34 73.63 68.87
CA ILE A 927 19.96 73.13 68.90
C ILE A 927 19.15 73.92 69.93
N GLN A 928 18.05 74.53 69.49
CA GLN A 928 17.04 75.12 70.36
C GLN A 928 15.79 74.24 70.38
N ILE A 929 15.42 73.78 71.57
CA ILE A 929 14.18 73.04 71.81
C ILE A 929 13.13 74.04 72.28
N LEU A 930 12.10 74.27 71.47
CA LEU A 930 11.07 75.26 71.75
C LEU A 930 9.97 74.68 72.64
N ASN A 931 9.23 73.69 72.12
CA ASN A 931 8.13 73.06 72.84
C ASN A 931 7.93 71.61 72.41
N ALA A 932 7.14 70.88 73.19
CA ALA A 932 6.41 69.73 72.68
C ALA A 932 4.91 69.97 72.80
N ARG A 933 4.11 69.40 71.90
CA ARG A 933 2.65 69.57 71.87
C ARG A 933 1.95 68.23 71.77
N ASN A 934 0.75 68.15 72.36
CA ASN A 934 -0.09 66.95 72.35
C ASN A 934 0.65 65.70 72.84
N LEU A 935 1.49 65.84 73.87
CA LEU A 935 2.15 64.69 74.47
C LEU A 935 1.11 63.72 75.01
N ARG A 936 1.34 62.42 74.84
CA ARG A 936 0.45 61.38 75.36
C ARG A 936 0.78 61.10 76.83
N SER A 937 -0.20 61.28 77.71
CA SER A 937 -0.10 60.87 79.11
C SER A 937 0.08 59.36 79.23
N MET A 938 1.13 58.96 79.94
CA MET A 938 1.42 57.55 80.26
C MET A 938 0.83 57.15 81.62
N ASP A 939 0.45 58.13 82.44
CA ASP A 939 -0.12 57.93 83.78
C ASP A 939 -1.63 58.15 83.82
N SER A 940 -2.26 57.58 84.85
CA SER A 940 -3.72 57.63 85.10
C SER A 940 -4.24 59.04 85.40
N ASN A 941 -3.34 59.99 85.65
CA ASN A 941 -3.62 61.39 85.99
C ASN A 941 -3.84 62.29 84.76
N GLY A 942 -3.58 61.81 83.54
CA GLY A 942 -3.77 62.56 82.30
C GLY A 942 -2.75 63.68 82.03
N LYS A 943 -1.63 63.75 82.76
CA LYS A 943 -0.59 64.80 82.62
C LYS A 943 0.83 64.18 82.65
N CYS A 944 1.84 64.90 82.13
CA CYS A 944 3.24 64.48 82.11
C CYS A 944 4.20 65.51 82.73
N ASP A 945 5.27 65.03 83.37
CA ASP A 945 6.45 65.78 83.81
C ASP A 945 7.58 65.63 82.77
N ALA A 946 7.39 66.25 81.60
CA ALA A 946 8.20 65.99 80.41
C ALA A 946 9.56 66.70 80.41
N TYR A 947 10.60 66.00 79.93
CA TYR A 947 11.89 66.57 79.52
C TYR A 947 12.40 65.86 78.26
N ILE A 948 13.27 66.52 77.49
CA ILE A 948 13.85 65.98 76.26
C ILE A 948 15.34 65.74 76.46
N LYS A 949 15.82 64.55 76.08
CA LYS A 949 17.23 64.18 76.05
C LYS A 949 17.72 64.09 74.60
N ILE A 950 18.84 64.73 74.29
CA ILE A 950 19.44 64.75 72.94
C ILE A 950 20.56 63.69 72.88
N ARG A 951 20.57 62.88 71.82
CA ARG A 951 21.62 61.90 71.50
C ARG A 951 22.05 62.03 70.04
N LEU A 952 23.32 61.72 69.74
CA LEU A 952 23.86 61.70 68.38
C LEU A 952 24.16 60.25 67.98
N LEU A 953 23.76 59.85 66.78
CA LEU A 953 23.83 58.48 66.29
C LEU A 953 24.67 58.43 65.00
N PRO A 954 25.55 57.42 64.83
CA PRO A 954 25.75 56.23 65.66
C PRO A 954 26.50 56.49 66.99
N ASP A 955 25.99 55.93 68.09
CA ASP A 955 26.44 56.23 69.47
C ASP A 955 27.97 56.06 69.67
N GLU A 956 28.59 55.08 69.02
CA GLU A 956 30.04 54.79 69.16
C GLU A 956 30.94 55.92 68.64
N LYS A 957 30.52 56.58 67.56
CA LYS A 957 31.31 57.65 66.94
C LYS A 957 31.19 58.98 67.69
N PHE A 958 30.19 59.08 68.57
CA PHE A 958 29.91 60.25 69.40
C PHE A 958 30.02 59.94 70.91
N ALA A 959 30.70 58.85 71.28
CA ALA A 959 30.76 58.37 72.67
C ALA A 959 31.37 59.40 73.64
N ASP A 960 32.28 60.25 73.15
CA ASP A 960 32.95 61.30 73.93
C ASP A 960 32.07 62.55 74.18
N ILE A 961 30.88 62.62 73.58
CA ILE A 961 29.98 63.77 73.68
C ILE A 961 28.97 63.55 74.81
N LYS A 962 28.93 64.49 75.76
CA LYS A 962 27.96 64.46 76.87
C LYS A 962 26.54 64.71 76.36
N THR A 963 25.62 63.78 76.63
CA THR A 963 24.21 63.86 76.17
C THR A 963 23.44 65.00 76.87
N PRO A 964 23.04 66.07 76.15
CA PRO A 964 22.28 67.17 76.74
C PRO A 964 20.84 66.78 77.10
N LYS A 965 20.24 67.51 78.06
CA LYS A 965 18.83 67.34 78.45
C LYS A 965 18.21 68.67 78.88
N THR A 966 16.91 68.84 78.61
CA THR A 966 16.14 70.00 79.07
C THR A 966 15.82 69.91 80.56
N HIS A 967 15.38 71.04 81.12
CA HIS A 967 14.67 71.07 82.39
C HIS A 967 13.31 70.36 82.27
N VAL A 968 12.78 69.95 83.42
CA VAL A 968 11.54 69.16 83.53
C VAL A 968 10.38 70.12 83.65
N GLN A 969 9.43 70.01 82.71
CA GLN A 969 8.20 70.79 82.71
C GLN A 969 7.07 69.95 83.31
N LYS A 970 6.53 70.40 84.43
CA LYS A 970 5.62 69.60 85.26
C LYS A 970 4.17 69.73 84.82
N GLU A 971 3.41 68.64 84.99
CA GLU A 971 1.95 68.61 84.89
C GLU A 971 1.35 69.17 83.58
N THR A 972 2.02 68.98 82.44
CA THR A 972 1.59 69.55 81.15
C THR A 972 1.78 68.59 79.97
N LEU A 973 0.83 68.59 79.03
CA LEU A 973 0.95 67.90 77.73
C LEU A 973 1.48 68.84 76.62
N PHE A 974 1.71 70.11 76.96
CA PHE A 974 2.24 71.16 76.09
C PHE A 974 3.45 71.84 76.76
N PRO A 975 4.54 71.10 77.06
CA PRO A 975 5.70 71.68 77.71
C PRO A 975 6.37 72.71 76.80
N LEU A 976 6.64 73.89 77.36
CA LEU A 976 7.48 74.93 76.77
C LEU A 976 8.86 74.81 77.42
N PHE A 977 9.90 74.61 76.62
CA PHE A 977 11.27 74.49 77.11
C PHE A 977 12.05 75.77 76.86
N ASP A 978 12.06 76.24 75.60
CA ASP A 978 12.87 77.38 75.13
C ASP A 978 14.36 77.29 75.59
N GLU A 979 14.93 76.09 75.47
CA GLU A 979 16.31 75.80 75.90
C GLU A 979 17.23 75.59 74.70
N THR A 980 18.45 76.13 74.79
CA THR A 980 19.46 76.06 73.72
C THR A 980 20.67 75.24 74.17
N PHE A 981 21.15 74.38 73.29
CA PHE A 981 22.31 73.51 73.50
C PHE A 981 23.31 73.72 72.38
N ASN A 982 24.58 73.94 72.75
CA ASN A 982 25.70 73.96 71.83
C ASN A 982 26.53 72.69 72.06
N ILE A 983 26.71 71.90 70.99
CA ILE A 983 27.43 70.63 71.03
C ILE A 983 28.62 70.73 70.07
N PRO A 984 29.86 70.84 70.57
CA PRO A 984 31.04 70.86 69.72
C PRO A 984 31.31 69.47 69.13
N LEU A 985 31.59 69.40 67.82
CA LEU A 985 31.94 68.19 67.07
C LEU A 985 33.35 68.32 66.48
N THR A 986 34.02 67.19 66.24
CA THR A 986 35.21 67.17 65.38
C THR A 986 34.83 67.19 63.89
N PRO A 987 35.74 67.56 62.97
CA PRO A 987 35.48 67.47 61.53
C PRO A 987 35.06 66.07 61.08
N GLU A 988 35.69 65.02 61.65
CA GLU A 988 35.37 63.63 61.35
C GLU A 988 33.98 63.25 61.84
N GLN A 989 33.59 63.70 63.04
CA GLN A 989 32.26 63.49 63.61
C GLN A 989 31.16 64.18 62.81
N ARG A 990 31.44 65.37 62.27
CA ARG A 990 30.52 66.11 61.40
C ARG A 990 30.37 65.45 60.03
N ALA A 991 31.44 64.85 59.50
CA ALA A 991 31.47 64.20 58.19
C ALA A 991 30.88 62.78 58.19
N ILE A 992 30.36 62.28 59.31
CA ILE A 992 29.74 60.94 59.37
C ILE A 992 28.49 60.93 58.51
N GLU A 993 28.55 60.13 57.44
CA GLU A 993 27.43 59.93 56.54
C GLU A 993 26.23 59.34 57.28
N ASN A 994 25.04 59.89 57.02
CA ASN A 994 23.77 59.49 57.64
C ASN A 994 23.72 59.63 59.17
N ALA A 995 24.53 60.49 59.78
CA ALA A 995 24.43 60.80 61.22
C ALA A 995 23.06 61.42 61.57
N ILE A 996 22.53 61.08 62.75
CA ILE A 996 21.17 61.45 63.19
C ILE A 996 21.22 62.06 64.59
N VAL A 997 20.49 63.16 64.80
CA VAL A 997 20.14 63.70 66.12
C VAL A 997 18.85 63.03 66.59
N ALA A 998 18.90 62.30 67.71
CA ALA A 998 17.74 61.68 68.34
C ALA A 998 17.28 62.45 69.58
N PHE A 999 16.02 62.84 69.59
CA PHE A 999 15.33 63.52 70.68
C PHE A 999 14.46 62.52 71.44
N GLU A 1000 14.83 62.16 72.67
CA GLU A 1000 14.05 61.27 73.53
C GLU A 1000 13.22 62.08 74.53
N VAL A 1001 11.90 62.02 74.40
CA VAL A 1001 10.96 62.64 75.34
C VAL A 1001 10.67 61.66 76.47
N LYS A 1002 10.86 62.11 77.71
CA LYS A 1002 10.71 61.28 78.91
C LYS A 1002 9.86 61.99 79.95
N ASP A 1003 9.07 61.20 80.66
CA ASP A 1003 8.33 61.61 81.86
C ASP A 1003 9.21 61.40 83.10
N LYS A 1004 9.21 62.33 84.05
CA LYS A 1004 10.04 62.21 85.26
C LYS A 1004 9.19 61.90 86.50
N ASP A 1005 9.09 60.62 86.82
CA ASP A 1005 8.45 60.16 88.06
C ASP A 1005 9.40 60.25 89.27
N PHE A 1006 8.84 60.21 90.48
CA PHE A 1006 9.54 60.39 91.77
C PHE A 1006 10.78 59.50 91.97
N LEU A 1007 10.86 58.33 91.30
CA LEU A 1007 11.99 57.41 91.40
C LEU A 1007 12.58 56.92 90.05
N ARG A 1008 11.90 57.11 88.92
CA ARG A 1008 12.36 56.64 87.60
C ARG A 1008 11.85 57.56 86.49
N SER A 1009 12.66 57.78 85.45
CA SER A 1009 12.17 58.44 84.24
C SER A 1009 11.56 57.42 83.28
N ARG A 1010 10.35 57.68 82.80
CA ARG A 1010 9.63 56.83 81.84
C ARG A 1010 9.82 57.36 80.42
N PHE A 1011 9.98 56.47 79.45
CA PHE A 1011 10.09 56.87 78.05
C PHE A 1011 8.71 57.12 77.46
N ILE A 1012 8.49 58.32 76.91
CA ILE A 1012 7.24 58.69 76.23
C ILE A 1012 7.35 58.33 74.75
N ALA A 1013 8.25 58.99 74.03
CA ALA A 1013 8.47 58.80 72.60
C ALA A 1013 9.82 59.41 72.18
N GLU A 1014 10.22 59.15 70.93
CA GLU A 1014 11.44 59.70 70.33
C GLU A 1014 11.14 60.33 68.98
N ALA A 1015 12.00 61.26 68.57
CA ALA A 1015 12.04 61.81 67.23
C ALA A 1015 13.48 61.96 66.74
N PHE A 1016 13.66 62.07 65.43
CA PHE A 1016 14.94 62.01 64.74
C PHE A 1016 15.06 63.16 63.74
N LEU A 1017 16.26 63.73 63.62
CA LEU A 1017 16.62 64.76 62.64
C LEU A 1017 17.99 64.39 62.04
N PRO A 1018 18.08 64.07 60.74
CA PRO A 1018 19.36 63.73 60.13
C PRO A 1018 20.25 64.97 59.98
N PHE A 1019 21.57 64.79 60.06
CA PHE A 1019 22.54 65.88 59.90
C PHE A 1019 22.42 66.57 58.53
N SER A 1020 22.03 65.81 57.49
CA SER A 1020 21.81 66.33 56.14
C SER A 1020 20.66 67.34 56.03
N GLU A 1021 19.73 67.37 56.98
CA GLU A 1021 18.61 68.33 57.02
C GLU A 1021 18.90 69.55 57.90
N ILE A 1022 20.09 69.64 58.52
CA ILE A 1022 20.48 70.75 59.40
C ILE A 1022 21.32 71.75 58.60
N PRO A 1023 20.91 73.03 58.49
CA PRO A 1023 21.62 74.03 57.71
C PRO A 1023 22.91 74.51 58.38
N ASP A 1024 23.90 74.85 57.57
CA ASP A 1024 25.08 75.61 57.98
C ASP A 1024 24.77 77.11 58.02
N THR A 1025 25.23 77.80 59.05
CA THR A 1025 24.90 79.22 59.30
C THR A 1025 26.10 80.00 59.81
N GLU A 1026 26.08 81.32 59.64
CA GLU A 1026 27.11 82.22 60.15
C GLU A 1026 27.00 82.39 61.69
N PRO A 1027 28.10 82.67 62.41
CA PRO A 1027 28.11 82.77 63.87
C PRO A 1027 27.18 83.82 64.48
N GLU A 1028 26.80 84.84 63.70
CA GLU A 1028 25.94 85.95 64.12
C GLU A 1028 24.43 85.67 63.94
N THR A 1029 24.09 84.50 63.38
CA THR A 1029 22.71 84.13 63.06
C THR A 1029 21.91 83.83 64.33
N ASP A 1030 20.90 84.65 64.62
CA ASP A 1030 19.99 84.43 65.75
C ASP A 1030 18.98 83.31 65.43
N PHE A 1031 18.72 82.43 66.41
CA PHE A 1031 17.71 81.38 66.34
C PHE A 1031 16.33 81.90 65.91
N ALA A 1032 16.00 83.17 66.18
CA ALA A 1032 14.76 83.80 65.72
C ALA A 1032 14.55 83.70 64.19
N THR A 1033 15.65 83.72 63.41
CA THR A 1033 15.64 83.71 61.94
C THR A 1033 15.54 82.31 61.33
N LEU A 1034 15.84 81.25 62.10
CA LEU A 1034 15.79 79.87 61.64
C LEU A 1034 14.36 79.33 61.56
N GLU A 1035 14.10 78.49 60.57
CA GLU A 1035 12.82 77.77 60.43
C GLU A 1035 12.61 76.76 61.57
N GLN A 1036 11.36 76.63 62.01
CA GLN A 1036 10.98 75.65 63.02
C GLN A 1036 10.76 74.29 62.36
N VAL A 1037 11.48 73.28 62.84
CA VAL A 1037 11.30 71.89 62.41
C VAL A 1037 10.34 71.20 63.38
N HIS A 1038 9.20 70.75 62.86
CA HIS A 1038 8.21 69.99 63.63
C HIS A 1038 8.45 68.49 63.48
N LEU A 1039 9.07 67.88 64.50
CA LEU A 1039 9.41 66.48 64.54
C LEU A 1039 8.27 65.67 65.17
N LYS A 1040 7.69 64.75 64.39
CA LYS A 1040 6.59 63.87 64.83
C LYS A 1040 7.15 62.82 65.80
N LEU A 1041 6.57 62.72 67.00
CA LEU A 1041 7.02 61.74 67.99
C LEU A 1041 6.49 60.35 67.66
N SER A 1042 7.38 59.36 67.81
CA SER A 1042 7.07 57.96 67.54
C SER A 1042 7.66 57.06 68.61
N ARG A 1043 7.14 55.83 68.70
CA ARG A 1043 7.66 54.79 69.59
C ARG A 1043 8.14 53.59 68.77
N PRO A 1044 9.13 52.84 69.26
CA PRO A 1044 9.58 51.62 68.60
C PRO A 1044 8.55 50.49 68.80
N ILE A 1045 7.44 50.53 68.06
CA ILE A 1045 6.31 49.59 68.19
C ILE A 1045 6.51 48.34 67.31
N LYS A 1046 7.18 48.48 66.15
CA LYS A 1046 7.50 47.34 65.29
C LYS A 1046 8.60 46.49 65.92
N LYS A 1047 8.21 45.37 66.53
CA LYS A 1047 9.12 44.43 67.21
C LYS A 1047 9.78 43.39 66.30
N SER A 1048 9.44 43.37 65.01
CA SER A 1048 9.85 42.30 64.10
C SER A 1048 10.31 42.85 62.76
N THR A 1049 11.34 43.71 62.79
CA THR A 1049 12.10 44.05 61.57
C THR A 1049 13.28 43.10 61.41
N ASP A 1050 13.77 42.91 60.20
CA ASP A 1050 14.90 42.03 59.94
C ASP A 1050 16.17 42.52 60.66
N VAL A 1051 16.32 43.83 60.85
CA VAL A 1051 17.41 44.45 61.63
C VAL A 1051 17.34 44.07 63.11
N ILE A 1052 16.14 44.08 63.72
CA ILE A 1052 15.96 43.63 65.11
C ILE A 1052 16.30 42.14 65.23
N ARG A 1053 15.82 41.30 64.31
CA ARG A 1053 16.14 39.86 64.29
C ARG A 1053 17.64 39.61 64.15
N ALA A 1054 18.32 40.39 63.31
CA ALA A 1054 19.78 40.32 63.14
C ALA A 1054 20.55 40.65 64.42
N LEU A 1055 20.05 41.58 65.24
CA LEU A 1055 20.60 41.90 66.56
C LEU A 1055 20.26 40.82 67.61
N GLU A 1056 19.03 40.28 67.60
CA GLU A 1056 18.60 39.20 68.50
C GLU A 1056 19.39 37.89 68.32
N HIS A 1057 19.90 37.64 67.12
CA HIS A 1057 20.74 36.49 66.81
C HIS A 1057 22.18 36.60 67.35
N ARG A 1058 22.66 37.79 67.74
CA ARG A 1058 24.02 38.03 68.27
C ARG A 1058 24.11 37.80 69.79
N LYS A 1059 23.65 36.63 70.28
CA LYS A 1059 23.72 36.30 71.71
C LYS A 1059 25.16 36.01 72.14
N GLY A 1060 25.73 36.90 72.95
CA GLY A 1060 27.13 36.89 73.36
C GLY A 1060 27.86 38.20 73.04
N ASP A 1061 27.31 39.00 72.12
CA ASP A 1061 27.73 40.38 71.92
C ASP A 1061 27.02 41.27 72.96
N ASN A 1062 27.79 41.80 73.92
CA ASN A 1062 27.28 42.65 74.99
C ASN A 1062 26.55 43.88 74.43
N GLN A 1063 27.03 44.44 73.31
CA GLN A 1063 26.46 45.63 72.72
C GLN A 1063 25.09 45.37 72.09
N ALA A 1064 24.94 44.28 71.35
CA ALA A 1064 23.65 43.89 70.77
C ALA A 1064 22.61 43.55 71.85
N MET A 1065 23.04 42.81 72.89
CA MET A 1065 22.17 42.43 74.01
C MET A 1065 21.70 43.66 74.80
N ASP A 1066 22.60 44.59 75.11
CA ASP A 1066 22.27 45.83 75.81
C ASP A 1066 21.31 46.70 75.01
N PHE A 1067 21.50 46.76 73.69
CA PHE A 1067 20.61 47.50 72.80
C PHE A 1067 19.20 46.91 72.77
N ILE A 1068 19.05 45.59 72.59
CA ILE A 1068 17.75 44.91 72.59
C ILE A 1068 17.04 45.02 73.94
N ALA A 1069 17.78 44.93 75.06
CA ALA A 1069 17.22 45.15 76.39
C ALA A 1069 16.65 46.58 76.55
N LYS A 1070 17.40 47.60 76.10
CA LYS A 1070 16.95 49.00 76.09
C LYS A 1070 15.74 49.20 75.18
N LEU A 1071 15.73 48.61 73.99
CA LEU A 1071 14.64 48.65 73.03
C LEU A 1071 13.35 48.07 73.63
N ASN A 1072 13.42 46.86 74.19
CA ASN A 1072 12.27 46.20 74.82
C ASN A 1072 11.71 47.01 76.00
N THR A 1073 12.58 47.67 76.76
CA THR A 1073 12.17 48.57 77.84
C THR A 1073 11.42 49.79 77.29
N LYS A 1074 11.92 50.42 76.22
CA LYS A 1074 11.23 51.54 75.54
C LYS A 1074 9.88 51.15 74.95
N ALA A 1075 9.80 49.97 74.33
CA ALA A 1075 8.59 49.48 73.67
C ALA A 1075 7.49 49.06 74.68
N ASN A 1076 7.87 48.42 75.79
CA ASN A 1076 6.93 47.88 76.78
C ASN A 1076 6.63 48.82 77.95
N SER A 1077 7.23 50.02 77.98
CA SER A 1077 6.90 51.06 78.95
C SER A 1077 5.43 51.46 78.78
N LYS A 1078 4.53 50.89 79.59
CA LYS A 1078 3.10 51.23 79.60
C LYS A 1078 2.84 52.56 80.28
#